data_AF-A0A8D8MY08-F1
#
_entry.id   AF-A0A8D8MY08-F1
#
_cell.length_a   1.000
_cell.length_b   1.000
_cell.length_c   1.000
_cell.angle_alpha   90.00
_cell.angle_beta   90.00
_cell.angle_gamma   90.00
#
_symmetry.space_group_name_H-M   'P 1'
#
loop_
_entity.id
_entity.type
_entity.pdbx_description
1 polymer ?
#
loop_
_entity_poly.entity_id
_entity_poly.type
_entity_poly.pdbx_seq_one_letter_code
_entity_poly.pdbx_strand_id
1 'polypeptide(L)'
;MEIYQNEGLDYVIPMIPLGLKETKEVSFMEPFSDFILEHYSEDSNVYEDAIADITDTRQAAKTPTRDGQGVALLFRYYNLLYYVERRFFPPDRSLGVYFEWYDSLTGVPSCQRTVAFEKACILFNLAAIYTQIGARQDRSSEKGLDAAVDNFLRAAGVFKHIYDTFTNAPSMDLKPQVLEVLVALMLAQARECLYEKLLLQLEEMTNVDCSSLHRNLSGEATQLTREYQEIHRIIQSNEAHTYLPECWAGLVPLKSEHYRALAHYHTAKSIDAALHSFKATSTPSKGKPQPKGFGGSTQTLTRDTFIYDESSLEGDLNPAMLKKAHLRESLSSHEEAARLQRMCRELKNKIALTKVLNYALEKTAEELEMLDLELDGAGYLDEDIDLIDVTLNTTSKYTISLTGPDFTAYKIEDPFRKLGPIAIFSARRHWTAPRCIRLQKGGNTMLMTGGGTLDRRRYHHLGGGSSSQSSHSSGSSAGSSNGDGGPRQKCQCGNKTNYYNDLRSCDVCFKSVSNASDGTTGSGSTPAGTTGSSAGSDCGGDASSGGGSSVLVDNFESFGFHVRGDAPVMISSVEINSLADLGGIKEGDFIVELCGIDVKWYNHQQVLKLIRNCTNSLDLRVITPMDRNYLKPMASTHSKGSISTLSGSSSGVSSGAPSPTGTTTKNGGIKPRPKLGKNRLSSFTSGSWNPFRRTQSLGKIF
;
A
#
# COMPACT_ATOMS: atom_id res chain seq x y z
N MET A 1 -6.59 14.00 22.27
CA MET A 1 -5.48 14.91 22.60
C MET A 1 -4.80 14.52 23.90
N GLU A 2 -5.42 14.63 25.09
CA GLU A 2 -4.72 14.36 26.37
C GLU A 2 -4.19 12.92 26.53
N ILE A 3 -4.91 11.90 26.05
CA ILE A 3 -4.52 10.48 26.21
C ILE A 3 -3.16 10.14 25.60
N TYR A 4 -2.69 10.92 24.63
CA TYR A 4 -1.42 10.66 23.93
C TYR A 4 -0.37 11.74 24.19
N GLN A 5 -0.67 12.69 25.08
CA GLN A 5 0.30 13.67 25.55
C GLN A 5 0.98 13.10 26.79
N ASN A 6 2.24 13.48 26.99
CA ASN A 6 2.99 13.03 28.15
C ASN A 6 2.41 13.69 29.42
N GLU A 7 2.11 12.91 30.47
CA GLU A 7 1.35 13.34 31.65
C GLU A 7 2.08 14.38 32.54
N GLY A 8 3.33 14.71 32.23
CA GLY A 8 4.15 15.69 32.96
C GLY A 8 4.23 17.10 32.34
N LEU A 9 3.48 17.41 31.27
CA LEU A 9 3.61 18.64 30.49
C LEU A 9 2.56 19.70 30.85
N ASP A 10 2.65 20.24 32.07
CA ASP A 10 1.70 21.24 32.60
C ASP A 10 1.74 22.60 31.87
N TYR A 11 2.78 22.86 31.07
CA TYR A 11 3.05 24.13 30.36
C TYR A 11 3.44 23.91 28.89
N VAL A 12 2.77 23.02 28.17
CA VAL A 12 3.10 22.82 26.74
C VAL A 12 1.87 22.86 25.84
N ILE A 13 2.03 23.51 24.69
CA ILE A 13 1.00 23.56 23.64
C ILE A 13 0.62 22.14 23.23
N PRO A 14 -0.69 21.80 23.21
CA PRO A 14 -1.12 20.46 22.86
C PRO A 14 -0.85 20.14 21.38
N MET A 15 -0.32 18.94 21.14
CA MET A 15 -0.22 18.34 19.81
C MET A 15 -1.52 17.60 19.45
N ILE A 16 -1.81 17.50 18.16
CA ILE A 16 -2.94 16.77 17.57
C ILE A 16 -2.43 15.39 17.07
N PRO A 17 -2.64 14.32 17.85
CA PRO A 17 -2.48 12.95 17.39
C PRO A 17 -3.76 12.45 16.71
N LEU A 18 -3.62 11.57 15.72
CA LEU A 18 -4.73 10.91 15.05
C LEU A 18 -5.12 9.60 15.75
N GLY A 19 -6.42 9.31 15.74
CA GLY A 19 -6.95 7.99 16.13
C GLY A 19 -6.68 6.95 15.05
N LEU A 20 -6.57 5.68 15.46
CA LEU A 20 -6.52 4.57 14.52
C LEU A 20 -7.91 4.34 13.91
N LYS A 21 -7.95 3.98 12.63
CA LYS A 21 -9.13 3.37 12.00
C LYS A 21 -9.35 1.99 12.60
N GLU A 22 -10.61 1.66 12.79
CA GLU A 22 -11.05 0.34 13.27
C GLU A 22 -11.51 -0.51 12.07
N THR A 23 -11.40 -1.83 12.19
CA THR A 23 -11.87 -2.77 11.16
C THR A 23 -12.51 -4.00 11.77
N LYS A 24 -13.45 -4.60 11.04
CA LYS A 24 -14.04 -5.90 11.40
C LYS A 24 -13.09 -7.06 11.08
N GLU A 25 -13.40 -8.20 11.67
CA GLU A 25 -12.71 -9.45 11.36
C GLU A 25 -13.01 -9.90 9.94
N VAL A 26 -11.99 -10.46 9.29
CA VAL A 26 -12.06 -10.99 7.93
C VAL A 26 -11.42 -12.37 7.98
N SER A 27 -12.19 -13.39 7.59
CA SER A 27 -11.68 -14.75 7.46
C SER A 27 -11.11 -14.94 6.06
N PHE A 28 -9.84 -15.34 5.97
CA PHE A 28 -9.19 -15.70 4.71
C PHE A 28 -9.20 -17.20 4.44
N MET A 29 -9.45 -18.02 5.47
CA MET A 29 -9.28 -19.48 5.42
C MET A 29 -10.09 -20.13 4.30
N GLU A 30 -11.41 -20.04 4.38
CA GLU A 30 -12.31 -20.65 3.39
C GLU A 30 -12.12 -20.06 1.98
N PRO A 31 -12.13 -18.72 1.76
CA PRO A 31 -11.95 -18.17 0.42
C PRO A 31 -10.62 -18.51 -0.25
N PHE A 32 -9.52 -18.58 0.51
CA PHE A 32 -8.21 -18.89 -0.06
C PHE A 32 -8.05 -20.39 -0.30
N SER A 33 -8.53 -21.24 0.60
CA SER A 33 -8.51 -22.69 0.41
C SER A 33 -9.30 -23.11 -0.83
N ASP A 34 -10.52 -22.59 -1.01
CA ASP A 34 -11.34 -22.84 -2.19
C ASP A 34 -10.64 -22.36 -3.47
N PHE A 35 -10.01 -21.17 -3.43
CA PHE A 35 -9.29 -20.63 -4.57
C PHE A 35 -8.03 -21.45 -4.91
N ILE A 36 -7.32 -22.00 -3.92
CA ILE A 36 -6.16 -22.87 -4.15
C ILE A 36 -6.59 -24.15 -4.85
N LEU A 37 -7.65 -24.78 -4.38
CA LEU A 37 -8.19 -26.01 -4.97
C LEU A 37 -8.67 -25.76 -6.40
N GLU A 38 -9.42 -24.69 -6.64
CA GLU A 38 -10.05 -24.44 -7.93
C GLU A 38 -9.07 -23.86 -8.97
N HIS A 39 -8.33 -22.81 -8.62
CA HIS A 39 -7.47 -22.08 -9.57
C HIS A 39 -6.10 -22.71 -9.74
N TYR A 40 -5.49 -23.15 -8.64
CA TYR A 40 -4.14 -23.73 -8.66
C TYR A 40 -4.16 -25.25 -8.82
N SER A 41 -5.30 -25.91 -8.60
CA SER A 41 -5.41 -27.38 -8.61
C SER A 41 -4.43 -28.05 -7.65
N GLU A 42 -4.16 -27.41 -6.51
CA GLU A 42 -3.30 -27.93 -5.45
C GLU A 42 -4.13 -28.16 -4.17
N ASP A 43 -3.66 -29.04 -3.29
CA ASP A 43 -4.32 -29.28 -1.99
C ASP A 43 -4.14 -28.07 -1.06
N SER A 44 -5.24 -27.54 -0.55
CA SER A 44 -5.24 -26.36 0.33
C SER A 44 -4.61 -26.64 1.69
N ASN A 45 -4.65 -27.90 2.18
CA ASN A 45 -4.13 -28.27 3.50
C ASN A 45 -2.64 -27.92 3.67
N VAL A 46 -1.87 -27.94 2.56
CA VAL A 46 -0.44 -27.60 2.53
C VAL A 46 -0.18 -26.12 2.85
N TYR A 47 -1.21 -25.28 2.74
CA TYR A 47 -1.14 -23.83 2.86
C TYR A 47 -1.88 -23.27 4.08
N GLU A 48 -2.49 -24.12 4.91
CA GLU A 48 -3.25 -23.67 6.09
C GLU A 48 -2.43 -22.79 7.02
N ASP A 49 -1.18 -23.16 7.32
CA ASP A 49 -0.27 -22.36 8.14
C ASP A 49 0.00 -20.97 7.55
N ALA A 50 0.13 -20.87 6.22
CA ALA A 50 0.35 -19.61 5.53
C ALA A 50 -0.90 -18.71 5.55
N ILE A 51 -2.09 -19.33 5.45
CA ILE A 51 -3.37 -18.61 5.54
C ILE A 51 -3.65 -18.19 6.99
N ALA A 52 -3.27 -19.01 7.97
CA ALA A 52 -3.33 -18.67 9.39
C ALA A 52 -2.40 -17.49 9.72
N ASP A 53 -1.14 -17.49 9.26
CA ASP A 53 -0.19 -16.40 9.52
C ASP A 53 -0.69 -15.04 9.03
N ILE A 54 -1.29 -14.97 7.84
CA ILE A 54 -1.87 -13.70 7.37
C ILE A 54 -3.12 -13.30 8.16
N THR A 55 -3.95 -14.26 8.54
CA THR A 55 -5.16 -14.01 9.34
C THR A 55 -4.78 -13.46 10.72
N ASP A 56 -3.78 -14.07 11.36
CA ASP A 56 -3.25 -13.66 12.66
C ASP A 56 -2.54 -12.32 12.57
N THR A 57 -1.73 -12.10 11.53
CA THR A 57 -1.06 -10.82 11.29
C THR A 57 -2.08 -9.70 11.10
N ARG A 58 -3.18 -9.95 10.37
CA ARG A 58 -4.29 -8.99 10.24
C ARG A 58 -4.96 -8.75 11.58
N GLN A 59 -5.24 -9.80 12.34
CA GLN A 59 -5.92 -9.69 13.63
C GLN A 59 -5.07 -8.86 14.61
N ALA A 60 -3.75 -9.06 14.62
CA ALA A 60 -2.83 -8.24 15.39
C ALA A 60 -2.81 -6.78 14.89
N ALA A 61 -2.87 -6.55 13.58
CA ALA A 61 -2.89 -5.22 12.96
C ALA A 61 -4.15 -4.38 13.29
N LYS A 62 -5.20 -4.98 13.86
CA LYS A 62 -6.38 -4.24 14.39
C LYS A 62 -6.05 -3.41 15.62
N THR A 63 -5.14 -3.91 16.46
CA THR A 63 -4.76 -3.28 17.72
C THR A 63 -3.24 -3.22 17.83
N PRO A 64 -2.56 -2.49 16.92
CA PRO A 64 -1.12 -2.38 16.94
C PRO A 64 -0.65 -1.63 18.19
N THR A 65 0.53 -1.98 18.68
CA THR A 65 1.18 -1.26 19.77
C THR A 65 1.60 0.16 19.32
N ARG A 66 1.71 1.10 20.25
CA ARG A 66 2.00 2.52 19.96
C ARG A 66 3.49 2.80 20.03
N ASP A 67 4.25 2.00 19.31
CA ASP A 67 5.71 1.97 19.32
C ASP A 67 6.26 1.42 17.99
N GLY A 68 7.59 1.25 17.92
CA GLY A 68 8.25 0.70 16.74
C GLY A 68 7.82 -0.72 16.38
N GLN A 69 7.33 -1.52 17.35
CA GLN A 69 6.82 -2.87 17.06
C GLN A 69 5.48 -2.81 16.32
N GLY A 70 4.60 -1.87 16.68
CA GLY A 70 3.34 -1.66 15.96
C GLY A 70 3.56 -1.14 14.55
N VAL A 71 4.55 -0.26 14.36
CA VAL A 71 5.02 0.19 13.04
C VAL A 71 5.47 -1.02 12.20
N ALA A 72 6.33 -1.86 12.75
CA ALA A 72 6.82 -3.06 12.07
C ALA A 72 5.69 -4.04 11.70
N LEU A 73 4.71 -4.22 12.59
CA LEU A 73 3.55 -5.07 12.35
C LEU A 73 2.69 -4.57 11.18
N LEU A 74 2.43 -3.27 11.10
CA LEU A 74 1.64 -2.69 10.01
C LEU A 74 2.37 -2.78 8.67
N PHE A 75 3.69 -2.52 8.65
CA PHE A 75 4.50 -2.76 7.46
C PHE A 75 4.51 -4.24 7.06
N ARG A 76 4.59 -5.15 8.05
CA ARG A 76 4.52 -6.59 7.79
C ARG A 76 3.22 -6.94 7.07
N TYR A 77 2.09 -6.50 7.61
CA TYR A 77 0.80 -6.79 7.00
C TYR A 77 0.65 -6.16 5.61
N TYR A 78 1.07 -4.90 5.44
CA TYR A 78 1.04 -4.21 4.15
C TYR A 78 1.83 -4.96 3.06
N ASN A 79 3.01 -5.47 3.40
CA ASN A 79 3.84 -6.23 2.47
C ASN A 79 3.27 -7.62 2.18
N LEU A 80 2.56 -8.26 3.12
CA LEU A 80 1.81 -9.50 2.83
C LEU A 80 0.67 -9.25 1.82
N LEU A 81 -0.02 -8.12 1.92
CA LEU A 81 -1.09 -7.75 0.99
C LEU A 81 -0.61 -7.63 -0.48
N TYR A 82 0.67 -7.37 -0.72
CA TYR A 82 1.25 -7.43 -2.07
C TYR A 82 1.14 -8.83 -2.69
N TYR A 83 1.50 -9.86 -1.96
CA TYR A 83 1.43 -11.25 -2.43
C TYR A 83 -0.02 -11.71 -2.55
N VAL A 84 -0.84 -11.37 -1.56
CA VAL A 84 -2.25 -11.77 -1.50
C VAL A 84 -3.04 -11.23 -2.68
N GLU A 85 -2.89 -9.94 -2.98
CA GLU A 85 -3.54 -9.31 -4.13
C GLU A 85 -3.20 -10.05 -5.44
N ARG A 86 -1.94 -10.41 -5.64
CA ARG A 86 -1.49 -11.06 -6.87
C ARG A 86 -1.88 -12.54 -6.93
N ARG A 87 -1.94 -13.22 -5.79
CA ARG A 87 -2.17 -14.67 -5.71
C ARG A 87 -3.64 -15.05 -5.65
N PHE A 88 -4.48 -14.22 -5.02
CA PHE A 88 -5.86 -14.61 -4.75
C PHE A 88 -6.89 -13.71 -5.41
N PHE A 89 -6.59 -12.46 -5.76
CA PHE A 89 -7.59 -11.50 -6.24
C PHE A 89 -7.54 -11.31 -7.78
N PRO A 90 -8.30 -12.11 -8.56
CA PRO A 90 -8.47 -11.90 -9.99
C PRO A 90 -9.33 -10.65 -10.26
N PRO A 91 -9.14 -9.96 -11.40
CA PRO A 91 -9.90 -8.76 -11.74
C PRO A 91 -11.35 -9.07 -12.17
N ASP A 92 -11.60 -10.28 -12.66
CA ASP A 92 -12.85 -10.73 -13.28
C ASP A 92 -13.72 -11.60 -12.36
N ARG A 93 -13.21 -11.97 -11.18
CA ARG A 93 -13.92 -12.80 -10.21
C ARG A 93 -13.84 -12.24 -8.79
N SER A 94 -14.92 -12.45 -8.03
CA SER A 94 -15.03 -12.07 -6.62
C SER A 94 -14.81 -13.29 -5.72
N LEU A 95 -13.91 -13.22 -4.74
CA LEU A 95 -13.75 -14.28 -3.72
C LEU A 95 -14.74 -14.17 -2.55
N GLY A 96 -15.57 -13.13 -2.53
CA GLY A 96 -16.46 -12.90 -1.39
C GLY A 96 -15.74 -12.35 -0.14
N VAL A 97 -14.49 -11.89 -0.28
CA VAL A 97 -13.77 -11.18 0.78
C VAL A 97 -14.12 -9.69 0.75
N TYR A 98 -14.55 -9.16 1.88
CA TYR A 98 -14.93 -7.75 2.04
C TYR A 98 -14.17 -7.12 3.20
N PHE A 99 -13.54 -5.99 2.93
CA PHE A 99 -12.80 -5.19 3.90
C PHE A 99 -13.70 -4.07 4.42
N GLU A 100 -14.16 -4.20 5.66
CA GLU A 100 -14.96 -3.18 6.34
C GLU A 100 -14.12 -2.40 7.34
N TRP A 101 -14.02 -1.09 7.12
CA TRP A 101 -13.27 -0.14 7.95
C TRP A 101 -14.16 0.99 8.43
N TYR A 102 -13.86 1.50 9.61
CA TYR A 102 -14.49 2.69 10.16
C TYR A 102 -13.57 3.89 9.93
N ASP A 103 -14.17 4.99 9.47
CA ASP A 103 -13.51 6.29 9.39
C ASP A 103 -13.01 6.73 10.78
N SER A 104 -11.74 7.11 10.87
CA SER A 104 -11.11 7.56 12.12
C SER A 104 -11.65 8.89 12.64
N LEU A 105 -12.20 9.74 11.76
CA LEU A 105 -12.69 11.08 12.07
C LEU A 105 -14.19 11.08 12.36
N THR A 106 -14.98 10.41 11.51
CA THR A 106 -16.46 10.43 11.61
C THR A 106 -17.05 9.16 12.22
N GLY A 107 -16.31 8.05 12.24
CA GLY A 107 -16.80 6.74 12.66
C GLY A 107 -17.75 6.05 11.66
N VAL A 108 -17.95 6.62 10.47
CA VAL A 108 -18.80 6.03 9.43
C VAL A 108 -18.13 4.78 8.84
N PRO A 109 -18.85 3.65 8.72
CA PRO A 109 -18.31 2.44 8.11
C PRO A 109 -18.19 2.57 6.59
N SER A 110 -17.17 1.95 6.02
CA SER A 110 -16.90 1.84 4.59
C SER A 110 -16.48 0.41 4.28
N CYS A 111 -17.11 -0.22 3.29
CA CYS A 111 -16.87 -1.61 2.93
C CYS A 111 -16.49 -1.72 1.44
N GLN A 112 -15.35 -2.34 1.15
CA GLN A 112 -14.86 -2.55 -0.22
C GLN A 112 -14.27 -3.95 -0.39
N ARG A 113 -14.24 -4.43 -1.63
CA ARG A 113 -13.60 -5.72 -2.00
C ARG A 113 -12.12 -5.57 -2.39
N THR A 114 -11.69 -4.35 -2.71
CA THR A 114 -10.36 -4.09 -3.28
C THR A 114 -9.28 -4.13 -2.21
N VAL A 115 -8.20 -4.89 -2.44
CA VAL A 115 -7.02 -4.90 -1.56
C VAL A 115 -6.37 -3.52 -1.45
N ALA A 116 -6.50 -2.67 -2.48
CA ALA A 116 -6.05 -1.28 -2.44
C ALA A 116 -6.69 -0.48 -1.28
N PHE A 117 -7.95 -0.74 -0.96
CA PHE A 117 -8.63 -0.09 0.17
C PHE A 117 -8.08 -0.56 1.52
N GLU A 118 -7.85 -1.87 1.69
CA GLU A 118 -7.19 -2.43 2.88
C GLU A 118 -5.80 -1.79 3.07
N LYS A 119 -5.00 -1.74 2.00
CA LYS A 119 -3.67 -1.13 1.98
C LYS A 119 -3.70 0.34 2.43
N ALA A 120 -4.61 1.14 1.88
CA ALA A 120 -4.76 2.55 2.26
C ALA A 120 -5.13 2.72 3.75
N CYS A 121 -6.03 1.88 4.27
CA CYS A 121 -6.42 1.93 5.68
C CYS A 121 -5.28 1.53 6.63
N ILE A 122 -4.48 0.54 6.25
CA ILE A 122 -3.29 0.13 7.01
C ILE A 122 -2.22 1.24 7.02
N LEU A 123 -1.98 1.89 5.88
CA LEU A 123 -1.09 3.05 5.82
C LEU A 123 -1.60 4.22 6.65
N PHE A 124 -2.91 4.45 6.68
CA PHE A 124 -3.50 5.47 7.54
C PHE A 124 -3.20 5.17 9.02
N ASN A 125 -3.38 3.91 9.46
CA ASN A 125 -3.04 3.50 10.82
C ASN A 125 -1.54 3.64 11.11
N LEU A 126 -0.68 3.37 10.13
CA LEU A 126 0.77 3.59 10.24
C LEU A 126 1.09 5.07 10.50
N ALA A 127 0.51 5.98 9.72
CA ALA A 127 0.67 7.41 9.91
C ALA A 127 0.12 7.85 11.28
N ALA A 128 -1.05 7.34 11.68
CA ALA A 128 -1.65 7.64 12.97
C ALA A 128 -0.77 7.19 14.14
N ILE A 129 -0.13 6.02 14.09
CA ILE A 129 0.84 5.59 15.10
C ILE A 129 2.01 6.57 15.18
N TYR A 130 2.58 6.99 14.05
CA TYR A 130 3.65 7.99 14.06
C TYR A 130 3.20 9.30 14.74
N THR A 131 1.98 9.78 14.49
CA THR A 131 1.47 10.98 15.19
C THR A 131 1.33 10.78 16.71
N GLN A 132 0.95 9.58 17.14
CA GLN A 132 0.81 9.25 18.56
C GLN A 132 2.19 9.10 19.24
N ILE A 133 3.17 8.52 18.54
CA ILE A 133 4.56 8.43 19.03
C ILE A 133 5.17 9.81 19.14
N GLY A 134 4.98 10.67 18.12
CA GLY A 134 5.49 12.04 18.11
C GLY A 134 4.90 12.90 19.22
N ALA A 135 3.58 12.85 19.43
CA ALA A 135 2.91 13.60 20.50
C ALA A 135 3.30 13.17 21.93
N ARG A 136 3.81 11.93 22.09
CA ARG A 136 4.24 11.38 23.39
C ARG A 136 5.71 11.66 23.72
N GLN A 137 6.50 12.14 22.76
CA GLN A 137 7.91 12.42 23.01
C GLN A 137 8.09 13.49 24.11
N ASP A 138 9.20 13.40 24.83
CA ASP A 138 9.59 14.42 25.79
C ASP A 138 10.12 15.66 25.05
N ARG A 139 9.39 16.77 25.16
CA ARG A 139 9.74 18.02 24.47
C ARG A 139 10.61 18.97 25.31
N SER A 140 11.02 18.54 26.50
CA SER A 140 12.00 19.26 27.33
C SER A 140 13.46 18.96 26.96
N SER A 141 13.70 17.99 26.08
CA SER A 141 15.03 17.59 25.64
C SER A 141 15.18 17.66 24.13
N GLU A 142 16.37 18.07 23.65
CA GLU A 142 16.67 18.15 22.22
C GLU A 142 16.44 16.81 21.50
N LYS A 143 16.84 15.69 22.13
CA LYS A 143 16.65 14.34 21.58
C LYS A 143 15.19 13.98 21.40
N GLY A 144 14.34 14.34 22.36
CA GLY A 144 12.91 14.05 22.26
C GLY A 144 12.21 14.95 21.24
N LEU A 145 12.64 16.20 21.09
CA LEU A 145 12.20 17.09 20.01
C LEU A 145 12.59 16.54 18.63
N ASP A 146 13.84 16.11 18.45
CA ASP A 146 14.29 15.51 17.18
C ASP A 146 13.49 14.23 16.85
N ALA A 147 13.21 13.41 17.87
CA ALA A 147 12.35 12.24 17.70
C ALA A 147 10.90 12.64 17.36
N ALA A 148 10.36 13.71 17.93
CA ALA A 148 9.01 14.19 17.62
C ALA A 148 8.92 14.67 16.16
N VAL A 149 9.91 15.46 15.73
CA VAL A 149 10.06 15.92 14.35
C VAL A 149 10.09 14.73 13.39
N ASP A 150 10.99 13.76 13.59
CA ASP A 150 11.10 12.58 12.72
C ASP A 150 9.77 11.83 12.59
N ASN A 151 9.06 11.62 13.70
CA ASN A 151 7.76 10.95 13.68
C ASN A 151 6.69 11.74 12.92
N PHE A 152 6.58 13.05 13.13
CA PHE A 152 5.61 13.86 12.38
C PHE A 152 5.94 13.93 10.88
N LEU A 153 7.22 13.99 10.52
CA LEU A 153 7.64 13.99 9.10
C LEU A 153 7.37 12.65 8.41
N ARG A 154 7.57 11.52 9.12
CA ARG A 154 7.15 10.19 8.63
C ARG A 154 5.65 10.09 8.46
N ALA A 155 4.87 10.60 9.42
CA ALA A 155 3.41 10.65 9.29
C ALA A 155 2.97 11.45 8.06
N ALA A 156 3.54 12.65 7.88
CA ALA A 156 3.28 13.49 6.71
C ALA A 156 3.63 12.78 5.40
N GLY A 157 4.78 12.11 5.34
CA GLY A 157 5.21 11.36 4.16
C GLY A 157 4.29 10.18 3.84
N VAL A 158 3.79 9.46 4.86
CA VAL A 158 2.81 8.39 4.67
C VAL A 158 1.47 8.94 4.16
N PHE A 159 0.95 10.03 4.74
CA PHE A 159 -0.29 10.65 4.24
C PHE A 159 -0.14 11.17 2.81
N LYS A 160 1.01 11.76 2.47
CA LYS A 160 1.32 12.19 1.11
C LYS A 160 1.35 11.01 0.14
N HIS A 161 1.98 9.89 0.54
CA HIS A 161 1.97 8.67 -0.26
C HIS A 161 0.55 8.14 -0.49
N ILE A 162 -0.31 8.19 0.54
CA ILE A 162 -1.72 7.80 0.40
C ILE A 162 -2.42 8.71 -0.63
N TYR A 163 -2.25 10.02 -0.51
CA TYR A 163 -2.83 11.01 -1.42
C TYR A 163 -2.44 10.77 -2.88
N ASP A 164 -1.16 10.51 -3.14
CA ASP A 164 -0.64 10.31 -4.50
C ASP A 164 -1.07 8.95 -5.11
N THR A 165 -1.33 7.95 -4.27
CA THR A 165 -1.54 6.54 -4.71
C THR A 165 -3.02 6.12 -4.72
N PHE A 166 -3.84 6.57 -3.76
CA PHE A 166 -5.20 6.07 -3.54
C PHE A 166 -6.26 7.18 -3.71
N THR A 167 -6.53 7.56 -4.96
CA THR A 167 -7.37 8.73 -5.29
C THR A 167 -8.88 8.53 -5.13
N ASN A 168 -9.37 7.29 -5.20
CA ASN A 168 -10.81 6.97 -5.22
C ASN A 168 -11.29 6.23 -3.96
N ALA A 169 -10.73 6.56 -2.80
CA ALA A 169 -11.12 5.92 -1.55
C ALA A 169 -12.57 6.32 -1.14
N PRO A 170 -13.40 5.37 -0.69
CA PRO A 170 -14.78 5.65 -0.30
C PRO A 170 -14.93 6.29 1.09
N SER A 171 -13.89 6.21 1.93
CA SER A 171 -13.93 6.76 3.29
C SER A 171 -13.51 8.23 3.32
N MET A 172 -14.14 9.01 4.21
CA MET A 172 -13.96 10.47 4.22
C MET A 172 -12.57 10.88 4.70
N ASP A 173 -11.97 10.13 5.62
CA ASP A 173 -10.60 10.33 6.11
C ASP A 173 -9.51 10.06 5.06
N LEU A 174 -9.85 9.41 3.95
CA LEU A 174 -8.94 9.17 2.83
C LEU A 174 -9.20 10.10 1.64
N LYS A 175 -10.11 11.07 1.77
CA LYS A 175 -10.35 12.06 0.71
C LYS A 175 -9.13 12.97 0.52
N PRO A 176 -8.81 13.38 -0.72
CA PRO A 176 -7.69 14.27 -1.01
C PRO A 176 -7.68 15.54 -0.14
N GLN A 177 -8.85 16.16 0.04
CA GLN A 177 -9.01 17.39 0.83
C GLN A 177 -8.64 17.20 2.31
N VAL A 178 -8.95 16.03 2.88
CA VAL A 178 -8.62 15.72 4.28
C VAL A 178 -7.14 15.39 4.39
N LEU A 179 -6.60 14.58 3.48
CA LEU A 179 -5.19 14.22 3.46
C LEU A 179 -4.27 15.45 3.30
N GLU A 180 -4.66 16.44 2.50
CA GLU A 180 -3.95 17.73 2.41
C GLU A 180 -3.86 18.44 3.76
N VAL A 181 -4.97 18.52 4.50
CA VAL A 181 -5.00 19.09 5.85
C VAL A 181 -4.11 18.28 6.80
N LEU A 182 -4.16 16.94 6.73
CA LEU A 182 -3.34 16.07 7.58
C LEU A 182 -1.83 16.25 7.31
N VAL A 183 -1.43 16.32 6.04
CA VAL A 183 -0.03 16.58 5.67
C VAL A 183 0.42 17.95 6.20
N ALA A 184 -0.36 19.01 5.94
CA ALA A 184 -0.02 20.35 6.40
C ALA A 184 0.04 20.45 7.93
N LEU A 185 -0.89 19.79 8.64
CA LEU A 185 -0.90 19.75 10.10
C LEU A 185 0.32 19.04 10.67
N MET A 186 0.75 17.93 10.09
CA MET A 186 1.95 17.21 10.54
C MET A 186 3.23 18.03 10.32
N LEU A 187 3.32 18.75 9.19
CA LEU A 187 4.44 19.65 8.92
C LEU A 187 4.49 20.81 9.93
N ALA A 188 3.35 21.43 10.21
CA ALA A 188 3.26 22.51 11.19
C ALA A 188 3.66 22.03 12.59
N GLN A 189 3.20 20.86 13.04
CA GLN A 189 3.60 20.30 14.34
C GLN A 189 5.07 19.91 14.41
N ALA A 190 5.67 19.42 13.32
CA ALA A 190 7.11 19.21 13.25
C ALA A 190 7.86 20.54 13.43
N ARG A 191 7.36 21.61 12.81
CA ARG A 191 7.93 22.95 12.95
C ARG A 191 7.75 23.53 14.36
N GLU A 192 6.64 23.26 15.03
CA GLU A 192 6.45 23.64 16.44
C GLU A 192 7.56 23.02 17.33
N CYS A 193 7.91 21.76 17.10
CA CYS A 193 9.02 21.12 17.80
C CYS A 193 10.39 21.75 17.48
N LEU A 194 10.61 22.21 16.24
CA LEU A 194 11.83 22.93 15.87
C LEU A 194 11.91 24.31 16.52
N TYR A 195 10.77 24.99 16.67
CA TYR A 195 10.68 26.23 17.43
C TYR A 195 11.00 26.02 18.92
N GLU A 196 10.42 24.98 19.55
CA GLU A 196 10.75 24.60 20.93
C GLU A 196 12.23 24.25 21.10
N LYS A 197 12.86 23.65 20.07
CA LYS A 197 14.30 23.39 20.07
C LYS A 197 15.14 24.67 20.10
N LEU A 198 14.70 25.73 19.43
CA LEU A 198 15.34 27.05 19.52
C LEU A 198 15.13 27.71 20.89
N LEU A 199 13.99 27.47 21.55
CA LEU A 199 13.75 27.95 22.91
C LEU A 199 14.69 27.31 23.92
N LEU A 200 14.95 25.99 23.83
CA LEU A 200 15.93 25.33 24.70
C LEU A 200 17.33 25.92 24.54
N GLN A 201 17.75 26.22 23.30
CA GLN A 201 19.04 26.88 23.04
C GLN A 201 19.12 28.28 23.65
N LEU A 202 17.99 28.98 23.78
CA LEU A 202 17.93 30.29 24.42
C LEU A 202 18.09 30.17 25.94
N GLU A 203 17.46 29.16 26.56
CA GLU A 203 17.52 28.92 28.01
C GLU A 203 18.92 28.50 28.47
N GLU A 204 19.67 27.77 27.65
CA GLU A 204 21.06 27.36 27.95
C GLU A 204 22.08 28.51 27.84
N MET A 205 21.72 29.62 27.18
CA MET A 205 22.61 30.75 26.92
C MET A 205 22.65 31.71 28.12
N THR A 206 23.77 31.75 28.85
CA THR A 206 23.85 32.52 30.11
C THR A 206 24.54 33.89 30.02
N ASN A 207 25.27 34.23 28.94
CA ASN A 207 26.09 35.46 28.89
C ASN A 207 26.44 36.00 27.47
N VAL A 208 25.60 35.78 26.46
CA VAL A 208 25.83 36.26 25.07
C VAL A 208 24.66 37.13 24.62
N ASP A 209 24.90 38.07 23.69
CA ASP A 209 23.84 38.81 22.99
C ASP A 209 22.85 37.84 22.32
N CYS A 210 21.66 37.70 22.94
CA CYS A 210 20.59 36.82 22.50
C CYS A 210 19.77 37.40 21.33
N SER A 211 20.07 38.62 20.86
CA SER A 211 19.29 39.31 19.82
C SER A 211 19.22 38.50 18.52
N SER A 212 20.32 37.85 18.14
CA SER A 212 20.36 36.99 16.94
C SER A 212 19.46 35.76 17.06
N LEU A 213 19.37 35.15 18.25
CA LEU A 213 18.52 33.99 18.50
C LEU A 213 17.06 34.39 18.60
N HIS A 214 16.76 35.53 19.23
CA HIS A 214 15.42 36.13 19.21
C HIS A 214 14.95 36.45 17.79
N ARG A 215 15.82 36.92 16.91
CA ARG A 215 15.50 37.10 15.49
C ARG A 215 15.14 35.78 14.79
N ASN A 216 15.88 34.70 15.07
CA ASN A 216 15.57 33.37 14.53
C ASN A 216 14.24 32.83 15.08
N LEU A 217 13.98 32.99 16.39
CA LEU A 217 12.71 32.61 17.02
C LEU A 217 11.53 33.38 16.42
N SER A 218 11.68 34.69 16.23
CA SER A 218 10.67 35.52 15.56
C SER A 218 10.37 35.02 14.14
N GLY A 219 11.42 34.78 13.35
CA GLY A 219 11.27 34.30 11.98
C GLY A 219 10.58 32.94 11.89
N GLU A 220 10.91 32.01 12.80
CA GLU A 220 10.30 30.68 12.87
C GLU A 220 8.85 30.73 13.36
N ALA A 221 8.54 31.55 14.38
CA ALA A 221 7.18 31.77 14.86
C ALA A 221 6.30 32.42 13.77
N THR A 222 6.84 33.38 13.01
CA THR A 222 6.14 33.98 11.86
C THR A 222 5.81 32.92 10.80
N GLN A 223 6.74 32.00 10.54
CA GLN A 223 6.49 30.89 9.60
C GLN A 223 5.39 29.96 10.10
N LEU A 224 5.38 29.62 11.40
CA LEU A 224 4.32 28.83 12.04
C LEU A 224 2.95 29.51 11.92
N THR A 225 2.87 30.83 12.14
CA THR A 225 1.64 31.59 11.94
C THR A 225 1.12 31.41 10.52
N ARG A 226 1.96 31.60 9.51
CA ARG A 226 1.55 31.44 8.10
C ARG A 226 1.08 30.02 7.78
N GLU A 227 1.76 29.01 8.30
CA GLU A 227 1.37 27.61 8.10
C GLU A 227 0.02 27.29 8.75
N TYR A 228 -0.23 27.74 9.98
CA TYR A 228 -1.53 27.55 10.63
C TYR A 228 -2.66 28.36 9.99
N GLN A 229 -2.40 29.57 9.51
CA GLN A 229 -3.36 30.35 8.73
C GLN A 229 -3.73 29.64 7.42
N GLU A 230 -2.74 29.08 6.73
CA GLU A 230 -2.98 28.33 5.50
C GLU A 230 -3.79 27.06 5.77
N ILE A 231 -3.48 26.31 6.84
CA ILE A 231 -4.28 25.15 7.27
C ILE A 231 -5.72 25.59 7.54
N HIS A 232 -5.93 26.69 8.26
CA HIS A 232 -7.27 27.22 8.53
C HIS A 232 -8.02 27.57 7.24
N ARG A 233 -7.35 28.21 6.28
CA ARG A 233 -7.90 28.53 4.95
C ARG A 233 -8.29 27.27 4.17
N ILE A 234 -7.46 26.22 4.19
CA ILE A 234 -7.75 24.93 3.55
C ILE A 234 -8.97 24.27 4.20
N ILE A 235 -9.05 24.26 5.54
CA ILE A 235 -10.18 23.68 6.28
C ILE A 235 -11.51 24.36 5.91
N GLN A 236 -11.51 25.68 5.75
CA GLN A 236 -12.69 26.46 5.38
C GLN A 236 -13.08 26.26 3.91
N SER A 237 -12.11 26.38 3.00
CA SER A 237 -12.36 26.35 1.54
C SER A 237 -12.80 24.99 1.02
N ASN A 238 -12.32 23.89 1.60
CA ASN A 238 -12.58 22.53 1.10
C ASN A 238 -13.79 21.84 1.76
N GLU A 239 -14.64 22.57 2.51
CA GLU A 239 -15.71 22.03 3.36
C GLU A 239 -15.23 20.95 4.37
N ALA A 240 -13.91 20.80 4.56
CA ALA A 240 -13.31 19.77 5.40
C ALA A 240 -13.70 19.94 6.88
N HIS A 241 -14.07 21.16 7.29
CA HIS A 241 -14.65 21.46 8.60
C HIS A 241 -15.88 20.61 8.96
N THR A 242 -16.60 20.06 7.98
CA THR A 242 -17.74 19.17 8.22
C THR A 242 -17.32 17.79 8.73
N TYR A 243 -16.09 17.36 8.42
CA TYR A 243 -15.56 16.03 8.71
C TYR A 243 -14.53 16.04 9.84
N LEU A 244 -13.80 17.15 10.00
CA LEU A 244 -12.79 17.30 11.03
C LEU A 244 -13.42 17.55 12.42
N PRO A 245 -12.77 17.09 13.50
CA PRO A 245 -13.20 17.42 14.85
C PRO A 245 -13.23 18.94 15.09
N GLU A 246 -14.28 19.42 15.76
CA GLU A 246 -14.47 20.84 16.08
C GLU A 246 -13.29 21.42 16.89
N CYS A 247 -12.65 20.60 17.72
CA CYS A 247 -11.47 21.01 18.48
C CYS A 247 -10.27 21.35 17.60
N TRP A 248 -10.13 20.76 16.40
CA TRP A 248 -9.05 21.11 15.47
C TRP A 248 -9.35 22.42 14.77
N ALA A 249 -10.60 22.62 14.35
CA ALA A 249 -11.06 23.87 13.76
C ALA A 249 -10.92 25.06 14.72
N GLY A 250 -11.00 24.84 16.04
CA GLY A 250 -10.69 25.85 17.05
C GLY A 250 -9.19 25.99 17.36
N LEU A 251 -8.45 24.88 17.42
CA LEU A 251 -7.05 24.91 17.86
C LEU A 251 -6.10 25.48 16.80
N VAL A 252 -6.36 25.21 15.51
CA VAL A 252 -5.56 25.72 14.39
C VAL A 252 -5.50 27.26 14.37
N PRO A 253 -6.62 28.00 14.32
CA PRO A 253 -6.58 29.47 14.35
C PRO A 253 -6.05 30.01 15.69
N LEU A 254 -6.30 29.32 16.81
CA LEU A 254 -5.71 29.69 18.10
C LEU A 254 -4.17 29.63 18.06
N LYS A 255 -3.61 28.53 17.53
CA LYS A 255 -2.16 28.37 17.37
C LYS A 255 -1.58 29.44 16.44
N SER A 256 -2.26 29.76 15.34
CA SER A 256 -1.88 30.88 14.47
C SER A 256 -1.68 32.18 15.25
N GLU A 257 -2.68 32.59 16.04
CA GLU A 257 -2.61 33.82 16.84
C GLU A 257 -1.58 33.75 17.96
N HIS A 258 -1.43 32.58 18.59
CA HIS A 258 -0.42 32.38 19.63
C HIS A 258 1.02 32.53 19.09
N TYR A 259 1.34 31.89 17.97
CA TYR A 259 2.66 32.05 17.36
C TYR A 259 2.87 33.44 16.74
N ARG A 260 1.78 34.11 16.32
CA ARG A 260 1.84 35.50 15.86
C ARG A 260 2.28 36.42 17.00
N ALA A 261 1.68 36.23 18.17
CA ALA A 261 2.09 36.93 19.38
C ALA A 261 3.57 36.70 19.71
N LEU A 262 4.00 35.43 19.77
CA LEU A 262 5.39 35.07 20.05
C LEU A 262 6.38 35.65 19.01
N ALA A 263 5.98 35.75 17.75
CA ALA A 263 6.80 36.38 16.72
C ALA A 263 7.03 37.87 17.00
N HIS A 264 5.98 38.62 17.34
CA HIS A 264 6.10 40.02 17.73
C HIS A 264 6.91 40.18 19.03
N TYR A 265 6.66 39.34 20.04
CA TYR A 265 7.42 39.33 21.30
C TYR A 265 8.93 39.15 21.07
N HIS A 266 9.32 38.15 20.28
CA HIS A 266 10.73 37.90 20.00
C HIS A 266 11.35 38.96 19.07
N THR A 267 10.56 39.58 18.19
CA THR A 267 11.03 40.73 17.40
C THR A 267 11.36 41.90 18.32
N ALA A 268 10.47 42.24 19.25
CA ALA A 268 10.70 43.28 20.25
C ALA A 268 11.94 42.99 21.11
N LYS A 269 12.15 41.73 21.51
CA LYS A 269 13.35 41.31 22.26
C LYS A 269 14.64 41.35 21.45
N SER A 270 14.57 41.30 20.12
CA SER A 270 15.75 41.42 19.25
C SER A 270 16.17 42.87 18.99
N ILE A 271 15.29 43.84 19.29
CA ILE A 271 15.58 45.28 19.14
C ILE A 271 16.32 45.76 20.39
N ASP A 272 17.58 46.16 20.22
CA ASP A 272 18.35 46.80 21.28
C ASP A 272 17.94 48.28 21.41
N ALA A 273 17.10 48.58 22.42
CA ALA A 273 16.66 49.93 22.71
C ALA A 273 17.78 50.81 23.34
N ALA A 274 18.86 50.21 23.86
CA ALA A 274 19.90 50.93 24.59
C ALA A 274 20.87 51.71 23.69
N LEU A 275 20.97 51.37 22.39
CA LEU A 275 22.00 51.90 21.50
C LEU A 275 21.82 53.38 21.09
N HIS A 276 20.65 53.98 21.34
CA HIS A 276 20.36 55.37 20.92
C HIS A 276 20.20 56.40 22.03
N SER A 277 20.17 56.00 23.32
CA SER A 277 20.30 56.92 24.46
C SER A 277 21.59 57.77 24.38
N PHE A 278 22.64 57.25 23.73
CA PHE A 278 23.93 57.93 23.57
C PHE A 278 24.02 58.93 22.40
N LYS A 279 23.05 58.98 21.47
CA LYS A 279 23.12 59.90 20.31
C LYS A 279 22.33 61.20 20.49
N ALA A 280 21.45 61.28 21.50
CA ALA A 280 20.69 62.50 21.79
C ALA A 280 21.51 63.63 22.45
N THR A 281 22.80 63.40 22.77
CA THR A 281 23.69 64.40 23.40
C THR A 281 24.89 64.79 22.54
N SER A 282 24.78 64.73 21.20
CA SER A 282 25.76 65.38 20.32
C SER A 282 25.11 66.50 19.52
N THR A 283 25.56 67.72 19.81
CA THR A 283 25.17 68.96 19.13
C THR A 283 25.53 68.89 17.63
N PRO A 284 24.67 69.38 16.72
CA PRO A 284 24.98 69.38 15.30
C PRO A 284 25.92 70.54 14.97
N SER A 285 27.23 70.27 14.89
CA SER A 285 28.16 71.22 14.26
C SER A 285 28.03 71.13 12.74
N LYS A 286 27.70 72.27 12.12
CA LYS A 286 27.54 72.43 10.66
C LYS A 286 28.88 72.20 9.95
N GLY A 287 28.97 71.16 9.12
CA GLY A 287 30.05 70.93 8.17
C GLY A 287 29.51 70.60 6.78
N LYS A 288 29.90 71.38 5.77
CA LYS A 288 29.47 71.28 4.36
C LYS A 288 29.84 69.94 3.70
N PRO A 289 29.10 69.47 2.68
CA PRO A 289 29.45 68.27 1.92
C PRO A 289 30.50 68.59 0.83
N GLN A 290 31.47 67.70 0.63
CA GLN A 290 32.28 67.63 -0.59
C GLN A 290 32.42 66.19 -1.11
N PRO A 291 32.63 66.00 -2.43
CA PRO A 291 32.32 64.74 -3.10
C PRO A 291 33.53 63.81 -3.30
N LYS A 292 33.23 62.50 -3.27
CA LYS A 292 33.84 61.32 -3.91
C LYS A 292 35.33 61.33 -4.30
N GLY A 293 36.06 60.35 -3.76
CA GLY A 293 37.32 59.81 -4.30
C GLY A 293 37.32 58.28 -4.22
N PHE A 294 37.65 57.63 -5.33
CA PHE A 294 37.59 56.20 -5.63
C PHE A 294 38.97 55.54 -5.40
N GLY A 295 39.02 54.29 -4.91
CA GLY A 295 40.17 53.39 -5.12
C GLY A 295 40.58 52.48 -3.95
N GLY A 296 40.58 51.15 -4.17
CA GLY A 296 41.50 50.22 -3.47
C GLY A 296 40.89 48.92 -2.88
N SER A 297 40.89 47.85 -3.67
CA SER A 297 40.88 46.40 -3.38
C SER A 297 41.42 45.97 -1.98
N THR A 298 40.97 44.92 -1.28
CA THR A 298 40.80 43.49 -1.67
C THR A 298 40.22 42.71 -0.47
N GLN A 299 39.23 41.83 -0.68
CA GLN A 299 39.19 40.41 -0.26
C GLN A 299 37.75 39.91 -0.12
N THR A 300 37.48 38.95 -1.01
CA THR A 300 36.29 38.13 -1.15
C THR A 300 36.10 37.20 0.04
N LEU A 301 35.01 37.41 0.80
CA LEU A 301 34.35 36.36 1.56
C LEU A 301 32.91 36.26 1.05
N THR A 302 32.51 35.02 0.83
CA THR A 302 31.30 34.57 0.16
C THR A 302 30.05 35.19 0.78
N ARG A 303 29.31 35.90 -0.08
CA ARG A 303 28.05 36.57 0.20
C ARG A 303 26.96 35.51 0.34
N ASP A 304 26.70 35.10 1.57
CA ASP A 304 25.52 34.31 1.91
C ASP A 304 24.25 35.15 1.79
N THR A 305 23.22 34.43 1.38
CA THR A 305 22.02 34.88 0.69
C THR A 305 20.97 35.40 1.66
N PHE A 306 20.24 36.42 1.19
CA PHE A 306 19.10 37.11 1.81
C PHE A 306 19.41 38.20 2.84
N ILE A 307 19.56 39.39 2.26
CA ILE A 307 19.77 40.70 2.85
C ILE A 307 18.59 41.03 3.77
N TYR A 308 18.91 41.29 5.03
CA TYR A 308 18.14 42.13 5.94
C TYR A 308 18.03 43.50 5.27
N ASP A 309 16.85 43.84 4.71
CA ASP A 309 16.62 45.18 4.19
C ASP A 309 16.18 46.09 5.34
N GLU A 310 17.15 46.45 6.18
CA GLU A 310 17.04 47.51 7.19
C GLU A 310 16.71 48.87 6.54
N SER A 311 16.80 48.98 5.21
CA SER A 311 16.51 50.18 4.42
C SER A 311 15.05 50.33 3.97
N SER A 312 14.16 49.36 4.27
CA SER A 312 12.72 49.45 3.91
C SER A 312 11.80 49.85 5.07
N LEU A 313 12.32 50.00 6.29
CA LEU A 313 11.60 50.67 7.38
C LEU A 313 12.09 52.12 7.44
N GLU A 314 11.13 53.03 7.46
CA GLU A 314 11.30 54.48 7.53
C GLU A 314 12.46 54.87 8.45
N GLY A 315 13.51 55.47 7.88
CA GLY A 315 14.76 55.83 8.57
C GLY A 315 14.64 56.88 9.68
N ASP A 316 13.42 57.16 10.16
CA ASP A 316 13.08 58.16 11.16
C ASP A 316 12.37 57.56 12.41
N LEU A 317 12.09 56.25 12.47
CA LEU A 317 11.36 55.64 13.60
C LEU A 317 12.29 55.29 14.78
N ASN A 318 11.92 55.74 15.98
CA ASN A 318 12.65 55.44 17.22
C ASN A 318 12.58 53.93 17.56
N PRO A 319 13.73 53.23 17.75
CA PRO A 319 13.76 51.80 18.09
C PRO A 319 12.92 51.42 19.32
N ALA A 320 12.83 52.30 20.32
CA ALA A 320 12.02 52.06 21.50
C ALA A 320 10.51 52.11 21.20
N MET A 321 10.10 52.97 20.26
CA MET A 321 8.72 53.05 19.77
C MET A 321 8.37 51.83 18.92
N LEU A 322 9.29 51.38 18.08
CA LEU A 322 9.15 50.15 17.32
C LEU A 322 9.03 48.93 18.24
N LYS A 323 9.88 48.84 19.27
CA LYS A 323 9.79 47.80 20.31
C LYS A 323 8.42 47.81 21.00
N LYS A 324 7.92 48.98 21.38
CA LYS A 324 6.60 49.16 22.00
C LYS A 324 5.46 48.74 21.07
N ALA A 325 5.50 49.10 19.80
CA ALA A 325 4.51 48.71 18.80
C ALA A 325 4.44 47.17 18.64
N HIS A 326 5.59 46.49 18.54
CA HIS A 326 5.62 45.03 18.52
C HIS A 326 5.05 44.40 19.82
N LEU A 327 5.37 44.94 21.00
CA LEU A 327 4.82 44.41 22.26
C LEU A 327 3.30 44.60 22.38
N ARG A 328 2.75 45.74 21.94
CA ARG A 328 1.29 45.96 21.87
C ARG A 328 0.61 44.99 20.92
N GLU A 329 1.16 44.76 19.74
CA GLU A 329 0.62 43.79 18.77
C GLU A 329 0.71 42.35 19.30
N SER A 330 1.78 42.02 20.00
CA SER A 330 1.94 40.74 20.71
C SER A 330 0.84 40.54 21.76
N LEU A 331 0.56 41.56 22.57
CA LEU A 331 -0.47 41.52 23.60
C LEU A 331 -1.86 41.31 22.98
N SER A 332 -2.20 42.07 21.93
CA SER A 332 -3.47 41.92 21.20
C SER A 332 -3.64 40.51 20.63
N SER A 333 -2.57 39.95 20.04
CA SER A 333 -2.56 38.59 19.51
C SER A 333 -2.76 37.53 20.61
N HIS A 334 -2.15 37.71 21.79
CA HIS A 334 -2.36 36.82 22.94
C HIS A 334 -3.80 36.86 23.47
N GLU A 335 -4.38 38.05 23.57
CA GLU A 335 -5.78 38.22 23.98
C GLU A 335 -6.75 37.57 22.99
N GLU A 336 -6.46 37.67 21.69
CA GLU A 336 -7.23 37.01 20.64
C GLU A 336 -7.12 35.48 20.74
N ALA A 337 -5.91 34.94 20.96
CA ALA A 337 -5.74 33.50 21.20
C ALA A 337 -6.53 33.02 22.43
N ALA A 338 -6.53 33.80 23.52
CA ALA A 338 -7.33 33.50 24.72
C ALA A 338 -8.84 33.63 24.48
N ARG A 339 -9.28 34.56 23.61
CA ARG A 339 -10.66 34.69 23.17
C ARG A 339 -11.10 33.47 22.36
N LEU A 340 -10.29 33.04 21.39
CA LEU A 340 -10.52 31.83 20.59
C LEU A 340 -10.63 30.57 21.48
N GLN A 341 -9.79 30.46 22.52
CA GLN A 341 -9.88 29.37 23.49
C GLN A 341 -11.24 29.36 24.21
N ARG A 342 -11.67 30.52 24.72
CA ARG A 342 -12.94 30.67 25.47
C ARG A 342 -14.16 30.37 24.60
N MET A 343 -14.10 30.72 23.32
CA MET A 343 -15.19 30.48 22.36
C MET A 343 -15.32 29.01 21.94
N CYS A 344 -14.22 28.26 21.90
CA CYS A 344 -14.27 26.85 21.53
C CYS A 344 -14.67 25.97 22.73
N ARG A 345 -15.82 25.29 22.61
CA ARG A 345 -16.40 24.45 23.68
C ARG A 345 -15.43 23.37 24.18
N GLU A 346 -14.62 22.81 23.28
CA GLU A 346 -13.67 21.73 23.57
C GLU A 346 -12.34 22.24 24.16
N LEU A 347 -11.97 23.50 23.93
CA LEU A 347 -10.69 24.08 24.35
C LEU A 347 -10.78 24.90 25.64
N LYS A 348 -11.96 25.48 25.94
CA LYS A 348 -12.16 26.37 27.10
C LYS A 348 -11.82 25.74 28.46
N ASN A 349 -11.87 24.41 28.57
CA ASN A 349 -11.61 23.67 29.81
C ASN A 349 -10.23 22.98 29.81
N LYS A 350 -9.36 23.28 28.85
CA LYS A 350 -8.02 22.69 28.74
C LYS A 350 -7.02 23.48 29.58
N ILE A 351 -6.78 23.00 30.80
CA ILE A 351 -5.97 23.68 31.83
C ILE A 351 -4.55 23.94 31.33
N ALA A 352 -3.88 22.95 30.74
CA ALA A 352 -2.52 23.12 30.21
C ALA A 352 -2.45 24.23 29.14
N LEU A 353 -3.43 24.28 28.24
CA LEU A 353 -3.52 25.33 27.23
C LEU A 353 -3.73 26.72 27.86
N THR A 354 -4.63 26.83 28.85
CA THR A 354 -4.85 28.08 29.59
C THR A 354 -3.59 28.55 30.31
N LYS A 355 -2.85 27.64 30.96
CA LYS A 355 -1.58 27.96 31.64
C LYS A 355 -0.55 28.53 30.66
N VAL A 356 -0.39 27.92 29.48
CA VAL A 356 0.57 28.39 28.47
C VAL A 356 0.19 29.78 27.93
N LEU A 357 -1.10 29.98 27.59
CA LEU A 357 -1.56 31.27 27.07
C LEU A 357 -1.40 32.38 28.11
N ASN A 358 -1.75 32.12 29.37
CA ASN A 358 -1.61 33.10 30.45
C ASN A 358 -0.14 33.42 30.73
N TYR A 359 0.74 32.41 30.76
CA TYR A 359 2.18 32.63 30.97
C TYR A 359 2.80 33.53 29.90
N ALA A 360 2.46 33.30 28.62
CA ALA A 360 2.97 34.12 27.52
C ALA A 360 2.40 35.55 27.54
N LEU A 361 1.11 35.70 27.89
CA LEU A 361 0.46 36.99 28.06
C LEU A 361 1.10 37.81 29.19
N GLU A 362 1.26 37.21 30.37
CA GLU A 362 1.86 37.85 31.56
C GLU A 362 3.29 38.29 31.28
N LYS A 363 4.12 37.41 30.69
CA LYS A 363 5.50 37.74 30.30
C LYS A 363 5.61 38.88 29.29
N THR A 364 4.65 38.98 28.37
CA THR A 364 4.60 40.09 27.39
C THR A 364 4.17 41.40 28.06
N ALA A 365 3.18 41.33 28.96
CA ALA A 365 2.70 42.49 29.70
C ALA A 365 3.77 43.08 30.63
N GLU A 366 4.51 42.23 31.35
CA GLU A 366 5.65 42.64 32.18
C GLU A 366 6.73 43.37 31.36
N GLU A 367 7.06 42.86 30.16
CA GLU A 367 8.05 43.50 29.29
C GLU A 367 7.58 44.87 28.78
N LEU A 368 6.29 44.99 28.47
CA LEU A 368 5.69 46.26 28.03
C LEU A 368 5.68 47.28 29.17
N GLU A 369 5.30 46.87 30.38
CA GLU A 369 5.30 47.74 31.57
C GLU A 369 6.72 48.24 31.88
N MET A 370 7.74 47.37 31.82
CA MET A 370 9.13 47.80 31.98
C MET A 370 9.55 48.83 30.93
N LEU A 371 9.19 48.62 29.66
CA LEU A 371 9.51 49.56 28.59
C LEU A 371 8.77 50.90 28.74
N ASP A 372 7.51 50.88 29.17
CA ASP A 372 6.74 52.10 29.42
C ASP A 372 7.36 52.94 30.54
N LEU A 373 7.83 52.30 31.63
CA LEU A 373 8.57 53.00 32.69
C LEU A 373 9.89 53.63 32.18
N GLU A 374 10.61 52.94 31.29
CA GLU A 374 11.82 53.46 30.65
C GLU A 374 11.53 54.67 29.75
N LEU A 375 10.43 54.61 28.98
CA LEU A 375 10.02 55.68 28.06
C LEU A 375 9.50 56.92 28.79
N ASP A 376 8.67 56.72 29.83
CA ASP A 376 8.17 57.79 30.69
C ASP A 376 9.33 58.52 31.38
N GLY A 377 10.31 57.77 31.89
CA GLY A 377 11.55 58.31 32.45
C GLY A 377 12.39 59.11 31.45
N ALA A 378 12.29 58.80 30.15
CA ALA A 378 12.98 59.48 29.06
C ALA A 378 12.18 60.63 28.42
N GLY A 379 10.92 60.84 28.83
CA GLY A 379 10.07 61.94 28.37
C GLY A 379 9.47 61.77 26.97
N TYR A 380 9.32 60.53 26.49
CA TYR A 380 8.59 60.24 25.25
C TYR A 380 7.07 60.28 25.49
N LEU A 381 6.32 60.98 24.63
CA LEU A 381 4.85 61.04 24.71
C LEU A 381 4.21 59.99 23.78
N ASP A 382 3.10 59.40 24.22
CA ASP A 382 2.40 58.24 23.60
C ASP A 382 1.68 58.57 22.28
N GLU A 383 1.71 59.83 21.81
CA GLU A 383 0.79 60.38 20.80
C GLU A 383 1.04 59.91 19.35
N ASP A 384 2.19 59.29 19.03
CA ASP A 384 2.54 58.83 17.67
C ASP A 384 2.55 57.30 17.48
N ILE A 385 2.20 56.50 18.50
CA ILE A 385 2.37 55.02 18.47
C ILE A 385 1.26 54.29 17.74
N ASP A 386 0.02 54.80 17.80
CA ASP A 386 -1.17 54.11 17.28
C ASP A 386 -1.24 54.08 15.75
N LEU A 387 -0.26 54.68 15.04
CA LEU A 387 -0.17 54.68 13.58
C LEU A 387 0.98 53.82 13.02
N ILE A 388 1.83 53.21 13.86
CA ILE A 388 2.96 52.40 13.39
C ILE A 388 2.49 51.00 13.01
N ASP A 389 2.42 50.70 11.71
CA ASP A 389 2.17 49.36 11.20
C ASP A 389 3.46 48.52 11.26
N VAL A 390 3.45 47.47 12.08
CA VAL A 390 4.63 46.61 12.31
C VAL A 390 4.53 45.31 11.53
N THR A 391 5.46 45.10 10.61
CA THR A 391 5.49 43.88 9.77
C THR A 391 6.44 42.81 10.31
N LEU A 392 6.05 41.54 10.19
CA LEU A 392 6.88 40.39 10.53
C LEU A 392 7.58 39.79 9.30
N ASN A 393 8.87 39.50 9.44
CA ASN A 393 9.67 38.85 8.40
C ASN A 393 9.83 37.36 8.69
N THR A 394 9.45 36.51 7.73
CA THR A 394 9.72 35.06 7.83
C THR A 394 11.18 34.75 7.59
N THR A 395 11.81 34.09 8.55
CA THR A 395 13.17 33.55 8.44
C THR A 395 13.20 32.22 9.15
N SER A 396 13.37 31.11 8.42
CA SER A 396 13.52 29.78 9.03
C SER A 396 14.94 29.27 8.84
N LYS A 397 15.54 28.79 9.93
CA LYS A 397 16.85 28.14 9.90
C LYS A 397 16.77 26.70 9.39
N TYR A 398 15.58 26.10 9.43
CA TYR A 398 15.37 24.68 9.21
C TYR A 398 14.70 24.42 7.86
N THR A 399 15.28 23.50 7.10
CA THR A 399 14.65 22.94 5.90
C THR A 399 13.98 21.62 6.26
N ILE A 400 12.66 21.56 6.12
CA ILE A 400 11.89 20.34 6.36
C ILE A 400 11.81 19.56 5.04
N SER A 401 12.07 18.26 5.09
CA SER A 401 11.84 17.34 3.97
C SER A 401 10.93 16.19 4.40
N LEU A 402 10.07 15.74 3.49
CA LEU A 402 9.15 14.65 3.76
C LEU A 402 9.90 13.32 3.78
N THR A 403 9.69 12.53 4.83
CA THR A 403 10.20 11.16 4.93
C THR A 403 9.11 10.18 4.48
N GLY A 404 9.22 9.70 3.25
CA GLY A 404 8.29 8.70 2.71
C GLY A 404 8.37 7.33 3.43
N PRO A 405 7.36 6.47 3.27
CA PRO A 405 7.39 5.11 3.83
C PRO A 405 8.50 4.27 3.19
N ASP A 406 9.37 3.69 4.03
CA ASP A 406 10.36 2.71 3.57
C ASP A 406 9.78 1.28 3.62
N PHE A 407 9.21 0.85 2.49
CA PHE A 407 8.68 -0.50 2.34
C PHE A 407 9.77 -1.58 2.35
N THR A 408 11.04 -1.20 2.13
CA THR A 408 12.16 -2.14 2.03
C THR A 408 12.78 -2.46 3.38
N ALA A 409 12.51 -1.67 4.42
CA ALA A 409 12.96 -1.95 5.79
C ALA A 409 12.36 -3.25 6.37
N TYR A 410 11.17 -3.67 5.89
CA TYR A 410 10.42 -4.81 6.42
C TYR A 410 10.12 -5.86 5.33
N LYS A 411 11.17 -6.38 4.68
CA LYS A 411 11.00 -7.39 3.61
C LYS A 411 10.35 -8.66 4.13
N ILE A 412 9.47 -9.23 3.31
CA ILE A 412 8.77 -10.49 3.60
C ILE A 412 8.94 -11.43 2.42
N GLU A 413 9.20 -12.68 2.73
CA GLU A 413 9.16 -13.77 1.78
C GLU A 413 7.71 -14.17 1.49
N ASP A 414 7.46 -14.56 0.25
CA ASP A 414 6.14 -14.99 -0.19
C ASP A 414 5.67 -16.25 0.57
N PRO A 415 4.64 -16.17 1.42
CA PRO A 415 4.16 -17.32 2.20
C PRO A 415 3.64 -18.45 1.31
N PHE A 416 3.22 -18.11 0.09
CA PHE A 416 2.61 -19.01 -0.88
C PHE A 416 3.58 -19.35 -2.02
N ARG A 417 4.89 -19.22 -1.79
CA ARG A 417 5.94 -19.48 -2.79
C ARG A 417 5.81 -20.86 -3.46
N LYS A 418 5.33 -21.87 -2.75
CA LYS A 418 5.13 -23.24 -3.28
C LYS A 418 4.13 -23.31 -4.43
N LEU A 419 3.19 -22.36 -4.55
CA LEU A 419 2.26 -22.27 -5.69
C LEU A 419 2.98 -21.93 -7.01
N GLY A 420 4.25 -21.49 -6.94
CA GLY A 420 5.08 -21.20 -8.10
C GLY A 420 5.35 -19.71 -8.32
N PRO A 421 6.13 -19.36 -9.35
CA PRO A 421 6.49 -17.98 -9.66
C PRO A 421 5.28 -17.10 -9.98
N ILE A 422 5.12 -15.98 -9.24
CA ILE A 422 4.00 -15.01 -9.41
C ILE A 422 3.84 -14.50 -10.84
N ALA A 423 4.93 -14.44 -11.61
CA ALA A 423 4.87 -13.98 -12.99
C ALA A 423 3.95 -14.85 -13.87
N ILE A 424 3.77 -16.12 -13.52
CA ILE A 424 2.93 -17.11 -14.23
C ILE A 424 1.77 -17.59 -13.34
N PHE A 425 2.07 -17.98 -12.11
CA PHE A 425 1.10 -18.48 -11.14
C PHE A 425 0.53 -17.33 -10.30
N SER A 426 -0.38 -16.59 -10.91
CA SER A 426 -1.09 -15.48 -10.27
C SER A 426 -2.58 -15.57 -10.57
N ALA A 427 -3.40 -14.94 -9.73
CA ALA A 427 -4.84 -14.86 -9.94
C ALA A 427 -5.23 -14.13 -11.23
N ARG A 428 -4.33 -13.31 -11.80
CA ARG A 428 -4.62 -12.56 -13.05
C ARG A 428 -4.50 -13.42 -14.30
N ARG A 429 -3.91 -14.61 -14.20
CA ARG A 429 -3.62 -15.48 -15.34
C ARG A 429 -4.43 -16.76 -15.24
N HIS A 430 -4.75 -17.32 -16.39
CA HIS A 430 -5.51 -18.56 -16.49
C HIS A 430 -4.70 -19.64 -17.20
N TRP A 431 -4.81 -20.87 -16.71
CA TRP A 431 -4.19 -22.06 -17.28
C TRP A 431 -5.12 -23.26 -17.12
N THR A 432 -4.89 -24.30 -17.91
CA THR A 432 -5.65 -25.56 -17.81
C THR A 432 -5.29 -26.32 -16.55
N ALA A 433 -6.21 -27.14 -16.04
CA ALA A 433 -5.91 -28.12 -14.99
C ALA A 433 -4.67 -28.96 -15.37
N PRO A 434 -3.79 -29.31 -14.40
CA PRO A 434 -2.57 -30.04 -14.68
C PRO A 434 -2.83 -31.40 -15.34
N ARG A 435 -2.14 -31.67 -16.45
CA ARG A 435 -2.20 -32.95 -17.18
C ARG A 435 -1.01 -33.82 -16.78
N CYS A 436 -1.27 -35.04 -16.29
CA CYS A 436 -0.24 -36.04 -16.03
C CYS A 436 0.03 -36.87 -17.28
N ILE A 437 1.29 -36.90 -17.72
CA ILE A 437 1.74 -37.55 -18.95
C ILE A 437 2.88 -38.49 -18.58
N ARG A 438 2.73 -39.77 -18.92
CA ARG A 438 3.77 -40.80 -18.74
C ARG A 438 4.26 -41.23 -20.12
N LEU A 439 5.54 -40.97 -20.40
CA LEU A 439 6.20 -41.38 -21.64
C LEU A 439 7.10 -42.58 -21.34
N GLN A 440 6.93 -43.68 -22.08
CA GLN A 440 7.75 -44.87 -21.92
C GLN A 440 8.39 -45.22 -23.27
N LYS A 441 9.71 -45.39 -23.28
CA LYS A 441 10.42 -45.88 -24.48
C LYS A 441 10.18 -47.38 -24.60
N GLY A 442 9.76 -47.83 -25.78
CA GLY A 442 9.53 -49.23 -26.04
C GLY A 442 10.84 -50.01 -25.93
N GLY A 443 10.92 -50.99 -25.03
CA GLY A 443 11.96 -51.99 -25.10
C GLY A 443 11.78 -52.79 -26.39
N ASN A 444 12.85 -52.93 -27.19
CA ASN A 444 12.85 -53.72 -28.41
C ASN A 444 12.39 -55.18 -28.15
N THR A 445 11.09 -55.43 -28.30
CA THR A 445 10.55 -56.76 -28.55
C THR A 445 9.35 -56.65 -29.48
N MET A 446 9.64 -56.62 -30.78
CA MET A 446 8.65 -56.87 -31.81
C MET A 446 8.27 -58.36 -31.77
N LEU A 447 7.24 -58.71 -31.00
CA LEU A 447 6.56 -60.01 -31.13
C LEU A 447 5.28 -59.80 -31.93
N MET A 448 5.43 -59.90 -33.25
CA MET A 448 4.34 -60.25 -34.16
C MET A 448 3.97 -61.71 -33.91
N THR A 449 2.90 -61.96 -33.14
CA THR A 449 2.16 -63.22 -33.23
C THR A 449 0.67 -62.90 -33.22
N GLY A 450 0.04 -63.13 -34.36
CA GLY A 450 -1.40 -63.04 -34.52
C GLY A 450 -2.14 -64.20 -33.85
N GLY A 451 -3.44 -63.99 -33.66
CA GLY A 451 -4.43 -65.04 -33.54
C GLY A 451 -4.86 -65.42 -32.12
N GLY A 452 -6.17 -65.36 -31.89
CA GLY A 452 -6.84 -66.28 -30.97
C GLY A 452 -7.53 -65.64 -29.76
N THR A 453 -8.82 -65.37 -29.91
CA THR A 453 -9.78 -65.36 -28.79
C THR A 453 -9.75 -66.73 -28.10
N LEU A 454 -9.36 -66.80 -26.82
CA LEU A 454 -9.77 -67.90 -25.95
C LEU A 454 -10.02 -67.40 -24.52
N ASP A 455 -11.31 -67.40 -24.22
CA ASP A 455 -11.95 -67.41 -22.91
C ASP A 455 -11.33 -68.51 -22.01
N ARG A 456 -11.10 -68.22 -20.71
CA ARG A 456 -10.84 -69.28 -19.72
C ARG A 456 -11.33 -68.93 -18.32
N ARG A 457 -12.54 -69.40 -18.02
CA ARG A 457 -13.01 -69.71 -16.66
C ARG A 457 -12.17 -70.83 -16.03
N ARG A 458 -11.84 -70.64 -14.74
CA ARG A 458 -11.60 -71.58 -13.61
C ARG A 458 -10.55 -72.71 -13.84
N TYR A 459 -9.69 -73.12 -12.89
CA TYR A 459 -9.97 -73.65 -11.54
C TYR A 459 -8.66 -74.05 -10.81
N HIS A 460 -8.70 -74.02 -9.47
CA HIS A 460 -7.89 -74.74 -8.45
C HIS A 460 -6.37 -74.42 -8.33
N HIS A 461 -5.73 -74.38 -7.15
CA HIS A 461 -5.90 -75.13 -5.89
C HIS A 461 -5.14 -74.38 -4.74
N LEU A 462 -5.78 -74.11 -3.58
CA LEU A 462 -5.58 -74.72 -2.24
C LEU A 462 -4.36 -74.32 -1.38
N GLY A 463 -4.68 -73.99 -0.13
CA GLY A 463 -3.82 -73.99 1.07
C GLY A 463 -3.91 -72.65 1.82
N GLY A 464 -4.36 -72.52 3.07
CA GLY A 464 -4.83 -73.45 4.09
C GLY A 464 -4.75 -72.73 5.46
N GLY A 465 -5.75 -72.90 6.32
CA GLY A 465 -5.78 -72.54 7.75
C GLY A 465 -5.92 -71.04 8.07
N SER A 466 -6.65 -70.58 9.10
CA SER A 466 -7.35 -71.24 10.21
C SER A 466 -8.10 -70.16 11.01
N SER A 467 -9.28 -70.51 11.56
CA SER A 467 -9.90 -70.01 12.82
C SER A 467 -10.10 -68.48 13.00
N SER A 468 -11.24 -67.92 13.42
CA SER A 468 -12.22 -68.39 14.41
C SER A 468 -13.37 -67.37 14.52
N GLN A 469 -14.60 -67.87 14.81
CA GLN A 469 -15.64 -67.32 15.73
C GLN A 469 -16.10 -65.85 15.56
N SER A 470 -17.38 -65.47 15.64
CA SER A 470 -18.62 -66.08 16.13
C SER A 470 -19.83 -65.24 15.72
N SER A 471 -20.92 -65.95 15.42
CA SER A 471 -22.35 -65.63 15.50
C SER A 471 -22.86 -64.31 16.11
N HIS A 472 -23.85 -63.70 15.44
CA HIS A 472 -25.27 -63.57 15.86
C HIS A 472 -26.07 -62.94 14.68
N SER A 473 -26.99 -63.64 14.00
CA SER A 473 -28.45 -63.74 14.25
C SER A 473 -29.10 -62.39 14.58
N SER A 474 -30.20 -61.90 14.02
CA SER A 474 -31.26 -62.43 13.13
C SER A 474 -32.33 -61.31 13.10
N GLY A 475 -33.10 -61.14 12.02
CA GLY A 475 -34.24 -60.21 12.06
C GLY A 475 -34.90 -59.94 10.72
N SER A 476 -35.68 -60.91 10.25
CA SER A 476 -36.57 -60.84 9.08
C SER A 476 -37.84 -60.03 9.37
N SER A 477 -38.39 -59.35 8.36
CA SER A 477 -39.82 -59.30 7.96
C SER A 477 -40.00 -58.14 6.95
N ALA A 478 -40.25 -58.38 5.65
CA ALA A 478 -41.46 -58.87 4.99
C ALA A 478 -42.57 -57.81 4.86
N GLY A 479 -42.92 -57.47 3.61
CA GLY A 479 -44.06 -56.62 3.25
C GLY A 479 -44.13 -56.30 1.75
N SER A 480 -44.65 -57.25 0.96
CA SER A 480 -44.96 -57.12 -0.48
C SER A 480 -46.39 -56.60 -0.71
N SER A 481 -46.61 -55.81 -1.78
CA SER A 481 -47.76 -55.84 -2.72
C SER A 481 -47.65 -54.61 -3.66
N ASN A 482 -47.41 -54.74 -4.97
CA ASN A 482 -48.20 -55.25 -6.11
C ASN A 482 -49.16 -54.22 -6.76
N GLY A 483 -49.06 -54.09 -8.09
CA GLY A 483 -50.01 -53.42 -9.02
C GLY A 483 -49.30 -52.46 -9.98
N ASP A 484 -48.68 -52.89 -11.08
CA ASP A 484 -49.20 -53.36 -12.38
C ASP A 484 -49.54 -52.25 -13.40
N GLY A 485 -49.09 -52.42 -14.66
CA GLY A 485 -49.47 -51.59 -15.81
C GLY A 485 -48.33 -50.99 -16.66
N GLY A 486 -47.71 -51.77 -17.56
CA GLY A 486 -47.09 -51.24 -18.80
C GLY A 486 -48.12 -51.16 -19.96
N PRO A 487 -47.75 -50.86 -21.23
CA PRO A 487 -46.44 -50.51 -21.78
C PRO A 487 -46.46 -49.30 -22.77
N ARG A 488 -45.30 -48.73 -23.12
CA ARG A 488 -44.91 -48.38 -24.52
C ARG A 488 -43.51 -47.76 -24.59
N GLN A 489 -42.64 -48.45 -25.32
CA GLN A 489 -41.33 -48.02 -25.81
C GLN A 489 -41.41 -46.80 -26.73
N LYS A 490 -40.47 -45.87 -26.56
CA LYS A 490 -39.78 -45.15 -27.64
C LYS A 490 -38.38 -44.77 -27.14
N CYS A 491 -37.36 -45.49 -27.61
CA CYS A 491 -35.97 -45.09 -27.46
C CYS A 491 -35.68 -43.93 -28.41
N GLN A 492 -35.28 -42.78 -27.88
CA GLN A 492 -34.66 -41.67 -28.61
C GLN A 492 -33.29 -41.40 -28.00
N CYS A 493 -32.26 -42.11 -28.46
CA CYS A 493 -30.89 -41.61 -28.39
C CYS A 493 -30.59 -40.94 -29.73
N GLY A 494 -30.99 -39.67 -29.83
CA GLY A 494 -30.74 -38.81 -30.97
C GLY A 494 -30.45 -37.39 -30.50
N ASN A 495 -29.25 -36.93 -30.83
CA ASN A 495 -28.77 -35.54 -30.81
C ASN A 495 -28.53 -34.90 -29.43
N LYS A 496 -27.26 -34.95 -28.99
CA LYS A 496 -26.46 -33.74 -28.70
C LYS A 496 -24.98 -34.09 -28.56
N THR A 497 -24.20 -33.57 -29.49
CA THR A 497 -22.74 -33.50 -29.54
C THR A 497 -22.21 -32.54 -28.47
N ASN A 498 -21.35 -33.02 -27.57
CA ASN A 498 -19.99 -32.50 -27.30
C ASN A 498 -19.46 -32.95 -25.92
N TYR A 499 -18.42 -33.81 -25.98
CA TYR A 499 -17.58 -34.37 -24.92
C TYR A 499 -16.68 -33.29 -24.27
N TYR A 500 -16.29 -33.35 -22.99
CA TYR A 500 -15.42 -34.38 -22.39
C TYR A 500 -15.64 -34.54 -20.86
N ASN A 501 -15.42 -35.77 -20.40
CA ASN A 501 -15.30 -36.27 -19.02
C ASN A 501 -16.58 -36.39 -18.17
N ASP A 502 -17.25 -37.54 -18.32
CA ASP A 502 -17.87 -38.19 -17.16
C ASP A 502 -17.71 -39.71 -17.26
N LEU A 503 -17.04 -40.31 -16.26
CA LEU A 503 -16.88 -41.75 -16.10
C LEU A 503 -18.19 -42.37 -15.60
N ARG A 504 -19.06 -42.85 -16.49
CA ARG A 504 -20.06 -43.87 -16.16
C ARG A 504 -20.18 -44.90 -17.28
N SER A 505 -19.82 -46.13 -16.95
CA SER A 505 -19.90 -47.33 -17.78
C SER A 505 -21.34 -47.57 -18.24
N CYS A 506 -21.57 -47.65 -19.55
CA CYS A 506 -22.78 -48.19 -20.14
C CYS A 506 -22.46 -49.58 -20.69
N ASP A 507 -22.90 -50.61 -19.98
CA ASP A 507 -22.86 -52.00 -20.44
C ASP A 507 -23.88 -52.21 -21.56
N VAL A 508 -23.55 -53.11 -22.49
CA VAL A 508 -24.30 -53.51 -23.70
C VAL A 508 -23.85 -52.79 -24.98
N CYS A 509 -22.82 -53.34 -25.64
CA CYS A 509 -22.79 -53.69 -27.07
C CYS A 509 -21.35 -54.09 -27.48
N PHE A 510 -21.03 -55.38 -27.38
CA PHE A 510 -19.85 -55.95 -28.03
C PHE A 510 -20.10 -56.09 -29.54
N LYS A 511 -19.27 -55.43 -30.38
CA LYS A 511 -18.77 -55.97 -31.65
C LYS A 511 -17.73 -55.05 -32.30
N SER A 512 -16.60 -55.67 -32.65
CA SER A 512 -15.53 -55.13 -33.48
C SER A 512 -15.97 -55.07 -34.96
N VAL A 513 -15.56 -54.02 -35.68
CA VAL A 513 -15.54 -54.03 -37.15
C VAL A 513 -14.20 -53.49 -37.63
N SER A 514 -13.51 -54.37 -38.34
CA SER A 514 -12.24 -54.21 -39.03
C SER A 514 -12.39 -53.38 -40.32
N ASN A 515 -11.28 -52.73 -40.69
CA ASN A 515 -11.09 -52.03 -41.97
C ASN A 515 -11.30 -52.98 -43.17
N ALA A 516 -11.91 -52.43 -44.23
CA ALA A 516 -11.87 -52.95 -45.58
C ALA A 516 -11.25 -51.88 -46.51
N SER A 517 -10.50 -52.37 -47.49
CA SER A 517 -9.59 -51.64 -48.38
C SER A 517 -10.23 -51.19 -49.70
N ASP A 518 -9.43 -50.40 -50.43
CA ASP A 518 -9.30 -50.29 -51.89
C ASP A 518 -10.32 -49.54 -52.74
N GLY A 519 -9.74 -48.80 -53.71
CA GLY A 519 -10.45 -48.15 -54.81
C GLY A 519 -9.54 -47.27 -55.68
N THR A 520 -8.64 -47.88 -56.43
CA THR A 520 -7.83 -47.28 -57.52
C THR A 520 -8.68 -46.98 -58.76
N THR A 521 -8.48 -45.81 -59.39
CA THR A 521 -8.55 -45.49 -60.85
C THR A 521 -8.11 -44.01 -60.98
N GLY A 522 -7.32 -43.49 -61.92
CA GLY A 522 -6.78 -43.95 -63.20
C GLY A 522 -6.88 -42.80 -64.22
N SER A 523 -5.76 -42.46 -64.88
CA SER A 523 -5.58 -41.55 -66.06
C SER A 523 -5.58 -40.02 -65.79
N GLY A 524 -4.74 -39.18 -66.41
CA GLY A 524 -3.73 -39.37 -67.45
C GLY A 524 -3.13 -38.00 -67.89
N SER A 525 -2.16 -38.09 -68.82
CA SER A 525 -1.50 -37.04 -69.64
C SER A 525 -0.37 -36.16 -69.04
N THR A 526 0.86 -36.55 -69.38
CA THR A 526 2.05 -35.72 -69.69
C THR A 526 1.93 -35.14 -71.13
N PRO A 527 2.95 -34.52 -71.81
CA PRO A 527 4.29 -34.03 -71.40
C PRO A 527 4.69 -32.63 -71.98
N ALA A 528 5.79 -32.06 -71.48
CA ALA A 528 6.84 -31.30 -72.23
C ALA A 528 7.86 -30.80 -71.17
N GLY A 529 9.18 -31.00 -71.24
CA GLY A 529 10.09 -31.16 -72.36
C GLY A 529 10.93 -29.88 -72.49
N THR A 530 12.25 -30.01 -72.71
CA THR A 530 13.29 -28.97 -73.00
C THR A 530 14.12 -28.54 -71.77
N THR A 531 15.26 -29.15 -71.44
CA THR A 531 16.64 -29.05 -71.99
C THR A 531 17.26 -27.64 -72.00
N GLY A 532 18.40 -27.49 -71.32
CA GLY A 532 19.25 -26.30 -71.41
C GLY A 532 20.47 -26.33 -70.49
N SER A 533 21.51 -27.10 -70.87
CA SER A 533 22.91 -26.94 -70.46
C SER A 533 23.38 -25.49 -70.77
N SER A 534 24.37 -24.86 -70.12
CA SER A 534 25.80 -25.19 -70.10
C SER A 534 26.60 -24.09 -69.37
N ALA A 535 27.77 -24.46 -68.81
CA ALA A 535 29.06 -23.72 -68.68
C ALA A 535 29.05 -22.34 -68.00
N GLY A 536 29.80 -22.09 -66.92
CA GLY A 536 31.26 -22.14 -66.68
C GLY A 536 31.56 -20.91 -65.79
N SER A 537 32.50 -20.79 -64.86
CA SER A 537 33.91 -21.18 -64.73
C SER A 537 34.32 -20.73 -63.29
N ASP A 538 34.94 -21.53 -62.41
CA ASP A 538 36.31 -22.04 -62.37
C ASP A 538 37.30 -21.14 -61.57
N CYS A 539 37.79 -21.69 -60.44
CA CYS A 539 39.14 -21.58 -59.81
C CYS A 539 39.02 -22.01 -58.31
N GLY A 540 39.40 -23.23 -57.89
CA GLY A 540 40.77 -23.76 -57.71
C GLY A 540 41.21 -23.51 -56.25
N GLY A 541 41.23 -24.47 -55.31
CA GLY A 541 42.18 -25.59 -55.13
C GLY A 541 42.98 -25.29 -53.84
N ASP A 542 42.88 -26.06 -52.75
CA ASP A 542 43.73 -27.24 -52.52
C ASP A 542 43.16 -28.20 -51.45
N ALA A 543 43.46 -29.48 -51.68
CA ALA A 543 43.08 -30.62 -50.88
C ALA A 543 44.13 -31.02 -49.84
N SER A 544 43.68 -31.65 -48.75
CA SER A 544 44.46 -32.66 -48.01
C SER A 544 43.51 -33.59 -47.26
N SER A 545 43.49 -34.84 -47.73
CA SER A 545 42.99 -36.07 -47.09
C SER A 545 43.35 -36.18 -45.61
N GLY A 546 42.67 -36.90 -44.73
CA GLY A 546 41.73 -38.01 -44.86
C GLY A 546 41.82 -38.82 -43.55
N GLY A 547 40.71 -39.38 -43.08
CA GLY A 547 40.70 -40.19 -41.85
C GLY A 547 39.33 -40.21 -41.20
N GLY A 548 38.40 -40.93 -41.81
CA GLY A 548 37.09 -41.20 -41.23
C GLY A 548 37.25 -42.03 -39.95
N SER A 549 36.83 -41.44 -38.83
CA SER A 549 36.33 -42.21 -37.71
C SER A 549 34.84 -41.90 -37.63
N SER A 550 34.04 -42.88 -38.02
CA SER A 550 32.60 -42.89 -37.82
C SER A 550 32.33 -42.77 -36.32
N VAL A 551 32.13 -41.55 -35.84
CA VAL A 551 31.56 -41.33 -34.51
C VAL A 551 30.13 -41.83 -34.59
N LEU A 552 29.91 -42.99 -33.99
CA LEU A 552 28.59 -43.54 -33.72
C LEU A 552 27.75 -42.44 -33.09
N VAL A 553 26.71 -42.04 -33.80
CA VAL A 553 25.61 -41.26 -33.25
C VAL A 553 25.00 -42.14 -32.18
N ASP A 554 25.26 -41.85 -30.91
CA ASP A 554 24.43 -42.36 -29.82
C ASP A 554 23.02 -41.80 -30.05
N ASN A 555 22.19 -42.58 -30.74
CA ASN A 555 20.75 -42.40 -30.84
C ASN A 555 20.15 -42.60 -29.45
N PHE A 556 20.32 -41.60 -28.58
CA PHE A 556 19.37 -41.42 -27.49
C PHE A 556 18.05 -41.08 -28.18
N GLU A 557 17.16 -42.06 -28.30
CA GLU A 557 15.76 -41.83 -28.67
C GLU A 557 15.24 -40.70 -27.79
N SER A 558 15.12 -39.50 -28.35
CA SER A 558 14.59 -38.34 -27.66
C SER A 558 13.10 -38.61 -27.43
N PHE A 559 12.55 -38.12 -26.32
CA PHE A 559 11.09 -38.16 -26.10
C PHE A 559 10.32 -37.28 -27.11
N GLY A 560 11.03 -36.52 -27.97
CA GLY A 560 10.47 -35.79 -29.11
C GLY A 560 9.91 -34.42 -28.79
N PHE A 561 10.43 -33.76 -27.76
CA PHE A 561 10.08 -32.38 -27.42
C PHE A 561 11.32 -31.58 -27.02
N HIS A 562 11.25 -30.27 -27.24
CA HIS A 562 12.29 -29.33 -26.82
C HIS A 562 11.74 -28.41 -25.73
N VAL A 563 12.61 -28.01 -24.80
CA VAL A 563 12.28 -27.12 -23.68
C VAL A 563 13.02 -25.80 -23.79
N ARG A 564 12.42 -24.71 -23.31
CA ARG A 564 12.99 -23.35 -23.30
C ARG A 564 12.48 -22.55 -22.09
N GLY A 565 13.10 -21.41 -21.85
CA GLY A 565 12.76 -20.54 -20.72
C GLY A 565 13.32 -21.04 -19.39
N ASP A 566 13.19 -20.20 -18.36
CA ASP A 566 13.68 -20.49 -17.01
C ASP A 566 12.56 -21.01 -16.12
N ALA A 567 12.26 -20.39 -14.97
CA ALA A 567 11.25 -20.86 -14.03
C ALA A 567 9.88 -20.19 -14.28
N PRO A 568 8.81 -20.94 -14.64
CA PRO A 568 8.76 -22.35 -14.99
C PRO A 568 9.19 -22.63 -16.45
N VAL A 569 9.76 -23.82 -16.69
CA VAL A 569 10.27 -24.22 -18.01
C VAL A 569 9.11 -24.54 -18.95
N MET A 570 9.19 -24.04 -20.19
CA MET A 570 8.15 -24.18 -21.21
C MET A 570 8.59 -25.13 -22.32
N ILE A 571 7.64 -25.80 -22.94
CA ILE A 571 7.87 -26.65 -24.11
C ILE A 571 7.85 -25.79 -25.37
N SER A 572 8.95 -25.79 -26.11
CA SER A 572 9.16 -24.91 -27.27
C SER A 572 8.67 -25.48 -28.59
N SER A 573 8.71 -26.80 -28.73
CA SER A 573 8.33 -27.50 -29.95
C SER A 573 8.14 -28.97 -29.63
N VAL A 574 7.18 -29.59 -30.27
CA VAL A 574 6.90 -31.03 -30.17
C VAL A 574 7.03 -31.62 -31.57
N GLU A 575 7.79 -32.70 -31.70
CA GLU A 575 7.98 -33.40 -32.97
C GLU A 575 6.74 -34.22 -33.32
N ILE A 576 6.25 -34.09 -34.55
CA ILE A 576 5.04 -34.78 -35.03
C ILE A 576 5.27 -36.30 -34.98
N ASN A 577 4.28 -37.05 -34.49
CA ASN A 577 4.34 -38.51 -34.29
C ASN A 577 5.40 -38.99 -33.28
N SER A 578 5.92 -38.10 -32.44
CA SER A 578 6.81 -38.50 -31.34
C SER A 578 6.04 -39.03 -30.13
N LEU A 579 6.75 -39.63 -29.17
CA LEU A 579 6.16 -40.04 -27.89
C LEU A 579 5.50 -38.86 -27.16
N ALA A 580 6.08 -37.66 -27.24
CA ALA A 580 5.52 -36.45 -26.64
C ALA A 580 4.20 -36.01 -27.30
N ASP A 581 4.14 -36.04 -28.63
CA ASP A 581 2.93 -35.70 -29.39
C ASP A 581 1.79 -36.68 -29.07
N LEU A 582 2.08 -37.99 -29.11
CA LEU A 582 1.15 -39.05 -28.73
C LEU A 582 0.76 -39.00 -27.25
N GLY A 583 1.65 -38.48 -26.39
CA GLY A 583 1.41 -38.24 -24.96
C GLY A 583 0.54 -37.01 -24.66
N GLY A 584 0.19 -36.22 -25.68
CA GLY A 584 -0.67 -35.03 -25.52
C GLY A 584 0.06 -33.79 -24.99
N ILE A 585 1.39 -33.76 -25.13
CA ILE A 585 2.20 -32.57 -24.86
C ILE A 585 1.99 -31.55 -25.98
N LYS A 586 1.80 -30.28 -25.62
CA LYS A 586 1.61 -29.20 -26.59
C LYS A 586 2.74 -28.19 -26.53
N GLU A 587 3.04 -27.57 -27.66
CA GLU A 587 3.88 -26.38 -27.69
C GLU A 587 3.25 -25.27 -26.82
N GLY A 588 4.08 -24.63 -25.98
CA GLY A 588 3.63 -23.60 -25.04
C GLY A 588 3.23 -24.14 -23.65
N ASP A 589 3.18 -25.45 -23.45
CA ASP A 589 2.92 -26.04 -22.13
C ASP A 589 4.06 -25.71 -21.15
N PHE A 590 3.73 -25.42 -19.90
CA PHE A 590 4.69 -25.29 -18.80
C PHE A 590 4.81 -26.61 -18.04
N ILE A 591 6.04 -27.00 -17.71
CA ILE A 591 6.32 -28.18 -16.91
C ILE A 591 6.27 -27.78 -15.43
N VAL A 592 5.38 -28.41 -14.66
CA VAL A 592 5.18 -28.12 -13.23
C VAL A 592 5.73 -29.21 -12.32
N GLU A 593 5.70 -30.47 -12.77
CA GLU A 593 6.26 -31.60 -12.03
C GLU A 593 6.99 -32.56 -12.98
N LEU A 594 8.10 -33.14 -12.51
CA LEU A 594 8.95 -34.07 -13.25
C LEU A 594 9.37 -35.24 -12.36
N CYS A 595 9.04 -36.47 -12.77
CA CYS A 595 9.36 -37.70 -12.04
C CYS A 595 8.98 -37.59 -10.53
N GLY A 596 7.87 -36.90 -10.20
CA GLY A 596 7.37 -36.67 -8.82
C GLY A 596 7.95 -35.44 -8.10
N ILE A 597 8.84 -34.67 -8.74
CA ILE A 597 9.50 -33.49 -8.17
C ILE A 597 8.87 -32.21 -8.73
N ASP A 598 8.47 -31.28 -7.84
CA ASP A 598 8.02 -29.95 -8.25
C ASP A 598 9.18 -29.16 -8.88
N VAL A 599 9.01 -28.78 -10.15
CA VAL A 599 10.01 -28.07 -10.96
C VAL A 599 9.56 -26.65 -11.34
N LYS A 600 8.49 -26.11 -10.75
CA LYS A 600 7.99 -24.75 -11.05
C LYS A 600 9.05 -23.66 -10.88
N TRP A 601 10.04 -23.88 -10.01
CA TRP A 601 11.15 -22.96 -9.72
C TRP A 601 12.48 -23.36 -10.35
N TYR A 602 12.53 -24.47 -11.10
CA TYR A 602 13.79 -24.98 -11.66
C TYR A 602 14.12 -24.22 -12.94
N ASN A 603 15.41 -24.00 -13.16
CA ASN A 603 15.90 -23.43 -14.42
C ASN A 603 16.00 -24.50 -15.52
N HIS A 604 16.22 -24.04 -16.75
CA HIS A 604 16.35 -24.90 -17.92
C HIS A 604 17.35 -26.05 -17.73
N GLN A 605 18.53 -25.77 -17.17
CA GLN A 605 19.58 -26.77 -16.99
C GLN A 605 19.21 -27.83 -15.94
N GLN A 606 18.57 -27.42 -14.85
CA GLN A 606 18.12 -28.32 -13.78
C GLN A 606 17.04 -29.27 -14.30
N VAL A 607 16.08 -28.76 -15.08
CA VAL A 607 15.05 -29.58 -15.73
C VAL A 607 15.66 -30.58 -16.71
N LEU A 608 16.60 -30.15 -17.55
CA LEU A 608 17.29 -31.05 -18.47
C LEU A 608 18.08 -32.16 -17.75
N LYS A 609 18.71 -31.86 -16.61
CA LYS A 609 19.38 -32.87 -15.79
C LYS A 609 18.40 -33.93 -15.29
N LEU A 610 17.21 -33.51 -14.81
CA LEU A 610 16.17 -34.45 -14.38
C LEU A 610 15.66 -35.31 -15.52
N ILE A 611 15.41 -34.73 -16.70
CA ILE A 611 14.97 -35.47 -17.88
C ILE A 611 16.04 -36.48 -18.33
N ARG A 612 17.33 -36.09 -18.31
CA ARG A 612 18.44 -36.99 -18.66
C ARG A 612 18.62 -38.15 -17.68
N ASN A 613 18.28 -37.95 -16.41
CA ASN A 613 18.31 -39.02 -15.41
C ASN A 613 17.18 -40.05 -15.61
N CYS A 614 16.04 -39.64 -16.18
CA CYS A 614 14.92 -40.51 -16.49
C CYS A 614 15.16 -41.18 -17.89
N THR A 615 15.74 -42.39 -17.94
CA THR A 615 16.18 -43.06 -19.20
C THR A 615 15.05 -43.72 -20.00
N ASN A 616 14.24 -44.56 -19.35
CA ASN A 616 13.25 -45.42 -20.00
C ASN A 616 11.79 -44.98 -19.79
N SER A 617 11.51 -44.25 -18.71
CA SER A 617 10.18 -43.73 -18.37
C SER A 617 10.31 -42.31 -17.86
N LEU A 618 9.46 -41.41 -18.35
CA LEU A 618 9.40 -40.01 -17.96
C LEU A 618 7.97 -39.65 -17.56
N ASP A 619 7.78 -39.32 -16.29
CA ASP A 619 6.50 -38.83 -15.77
C ASP A 619 6.56 -37.31 -15.68
N LEU A 620 5.61 -36.64 -16.33
CA LEU A 620 5.50 -35.19 -16.44
C LEU A 620 4.13 -34.75 -15.94
N ARG A 621 4.07 -33.61 -15.25
CA ARG A 621 2.83 -32.84 -15.09
C ARG A 621 3.00 -31.50 -15.79
N VAL A 622 2.08 -31.17 -16.69
CA VAL A 622 2.13 -29.96 -17.51
C VAL A 622 0.83 -29.15 -17.43
N ILE A 623 0.93 -27.84 -17.61
CA ILE A 623 -0.22 -26.93 -17.72
C ILE A 623 -0.15 -26.15 -19.03
N THR A 624 -1.30 -25.88 -19.65
CA THR A 624 -1.38 -25.04 -20.85
C THR A 624 -1.84 -23.64 -20.45
N PRO A 625 -1.06 -22.57 -20.65
CA PRO A 625 -1.51 -21.20 -20.42
C PRO A 625 -2.65 -20.84 -21.38
N MET A 626 -3.70 -20.20 -20.87
CA MET A 626 -4.89 -19.80 -21.65
C MET A 626 -4.83 -18.35 -22.15
N ASP A 627 -3.85 -17.55 -21.69
CA ASP A 627 -3.70 -16.18 -22.13
C ASP A 627 -3.25 -16.11 -23.61
N ARG A 628 -3.86 -15.21 -24.39
CA ARG A 628 -3.57 -14.99 -25.83
C ARG A 628 -2.08 -14.81 -26.18
N ASN A 629 -1.26 -14.34 -25.24
CA ASN A 629 0.16 -14.11 -25.45
C ASN A 629 0.98 -15.41 -25.55
N TYR A 630 0.45 -16.53 -25.03
CA TYR A 630 1.12 -17.83 -25.05
C TYR A 630 0.50 -18.82 -26.06
N LEU A 631 -0.65 -18.48 -26.64
CA LEU A 631 -1.39 -19.33 -27.59
C LEU A 631 -1.02 -19.11 -29.06
N LYS A 632 -0.08 -18.20 -29.40
CA LYS A 632 0.34 -17.99 -30.80
C LYS A 632 1.39 -19.03 -31.20
N PRO A 633 1.13 -19.91 -32.20
CA PRO A 633 2.19 -20.64 -32.88
C PRO A 633 3.10 -19.60 -33.56
N MET A 634 4.41 -19.72 -33.41
CA MET A 634 5.33 -18.82 -34.12
C MET A 634 5.18 -19.04 -35.64
N ALA A 635 4.55 -18.10 -36.33
CA ALA A 635 4.79 -17.93 -37.75
C ALA A 635 6.25 -17.51 -37.94
N SER A 636 6.99 -18.29 -38.73
CA SER A 636 8.39 -18.03 -39.06
C SER A 636 8.56 -16.60 -39.57
N THR A 637 9.21 -15.75 -38.78
CA THR A 637 9.58 -14.40 -39.21
C THR A 637 11.06 -14.21 -38.93
N HIS A 638 11.86 -14.39 -39.99
CA HIS A 638 13.14 -13.73 -40.11
C HIS A 638 12.92 -12.22 -40.11
N SER A 639 13.14 -11.54 -38.99
CA SER A 639 13.54 -10.14 -39.00
C SER A 639 14.26 -9.78 -37.71
N LYS A 640 15.43 -9.18 -37.88
CA LYS A 640 16.41 -8.85 -36.85
C LYS A 640 15.83 -7.92 -35.77
N GLY A 641 16.10 -8.28 -34.51
CA GLY A 641 16.41 -7.47 -33.33
C GLY A 641 15.69 -6.14 -33.08
N SER A 642 15.05 -6.05 -31.90
CA SER A 642 15.39 -5.06 -30.86
C SER A 642 14.78 -5.47 -29.52
N ILE A 643 15.63 -5.55 -28.50
CA ILE A 643 15.29 -5.84 -27.10
C ILE A 643 14.63 -4.60 -26.50
N SER A 644 13.52 -4.76 -25.78
CA SER A 644 12.96 -3.73 -24.90
C SER A 644 12.64 -4.34 -23.55
N THR A 645 13.48 -4.00 -22.57
CA THR A 645 13.31 -4.25 -21.14
C THR A 645 12.08 -3.48 -20.64
N LEU A 646 11.02 -4.21 -20.27
CA LEU A 646 9.84 -3.62 -19.64
C LEU A 646 10.08 -3.48 -18.13
N SER A 647 10.59 -2.32 -17.74
CA SER A 647 10.46 -1.77 -16.40
C SER A 647 9.00 -1.35 -16.20
N GLY A 648 8.31 -1.97 -15.24
CA GLY A 648 6.93 -1.67 -14.92
C GLY A 648 6.80 -0.36 -14.15
N SER A 649 6.32 0.69 -14.82
CA SER A 649 5.72 1.86 -14.20
C SER A 649 4.34 2.03 -14.82
N SER A 650 3.28 1.92 -14.02
CA SER A 650 1.91 2.18 -14.47
C SER A 650 1.22 3.16 -13.52
N SER A 651 1.38 4.43 -13.82
CA SER A 651 0.38 5.48 -13.63
C SER A 651 -0.59 5.46 -14.83
N GLY A 652 -1.88 5.76 -14.62
CA GLY A 652 -2.80 6.00 -15.73
C GLY A 652 -4.29 5.71 -15.48
N VAL A 653 -5.04 6.79 -15.26
CA VAL A 653 -6.51 7.01 -15.34
C VAL A 653 -7.08 6.69 -16.76
N SER A 654 -8.37 6.49 -17.10
CA SER A 654 -9.61 7.27 -16.87
C SER A 654 -10.87 6.57 -17.47
N SER A 655 -12.04 6.98 -16.95
CA SER A 655 -13.34 7.30 -17.61
C SER A 655 -14.28 6.25 -18.27
N GLY A 656 -15.56 6.25 -17.83
CA GLY A 656 -16.70 6.50 -18.75
C GLY A 656 -18.01 5.65 -18.64
N ALA A 657 -19.01 6.17 -17.90
CA ALA A 657 -20.48 6.07 -18.12
C ALA A 657 -21.26 4.77 -17.73
N PRO A 658 -22.63 4.79 -17.70
CA PRO A 658 -23.50 5.44 -16.71
C PRO A 658 -24.48 4.46 -16.01
N SER A 659 -25.03 4.82 -14.84
CA SER A 659 -26.06 4.04 -14.11
C SER A 659 -27.47 4.63 -14.28
N PRO A 660 -28.53 3.81 -14.38
CA PRO A 660 -29.90 4.30 -14.32
C PRO A 660 -30.47 4.33 -12.90
N THR A 661 -31.24 5.38 -12.65
CA THR A 661 -32.13 5.65 -11.52
C THR A 661 -33.28 4.65 -11.39
N GLY A 662 -33.64 4.32 -10.15
CA GLY A 662 -34.88 3.61 -9.80
C GLY A 662 -35.43 4.08 -8.46
N THR A 663 -36.45 4.93 -8.51
CA THR A 663 -37.29 5.41 -7.41
C THR A 663 -38.35 4.38 -7.00
N THR A 664 -38.59 4.21 -5.69
CA THR A 664 -39.91 3.78 -5.19
C THR A 664 -40.21 4.29 -3.79
N THR A 665 -41.28 5.06 -3.71
CA THR A 665 -42.00 5.58 -2.55
C THR A 665 -42.85 4.51 -1.86
N LYS A 666 -43.04 4.56 -0.53
CA LYS A 666 -44.35 4.28 0.12
C LYS A 666 -44.42 4.77 1.58
N ASN A 667 -45.60 5.32 1.91
CA ASN A 667 -46.05 5.95 3.16
C ASN A 667 -46.66 4.95 4.16
N GLY A 668 -46.66 5.32 5.46
CA GLY A 668 -47.85 5.26 6.33
C GLY A 668 -47.73 4.50 7.67
N GLY A 669 -48.05 5.18 8.79
CA GLY A 669 -48.52 4.54 10.04
C GLY A 669 -48.10 5.22 11.35
N ILE A 670 -49.07 5.66 12.18
CA ILE A 670 -48.93 6.51 13.38
C ILE A 670 -49.29 5.73 14.67
N LYS A 671 -48.45 5.87 15.74
CA LYS A 671 -48.67 5.74 17.23
C LYS A 671 -49.00 4.35 17.85
N PRO A 672 -48.88 4.14 19.21
CA PRO A 672 -48.29 4.95 20.29
C PRO A 672 -47.32 4.19 21.26
N ARG A 673 -46.67 4.97 22.14
CA ARG A 673 -45.76 4.63 23.27
C ARG A 673 -46.40 3.74 24.38
N PRO A 674 -45.59 2.98 25.15
CA PRO A 674 -45.58 3.24 26.61
C PRO A 674 -44.24 3.04 27.37
N LYS A 675 -44.11 3.86 28.42
CA LYS A 675 -43.60 3.67 29.81
C LYS A 675 -42.20 3.09 30.12
N LEU A 676 -41.55 3.91 30.95
CA LEU A 676 -40.30 3.77 31.70
C LEU A 676 -40.30 2.60 32.69
N GLY A 677 -39.16 1.89 32.81
CA GLY A 677 -38.85 0.96 33.90
C GLY A 677 -37.41 1.17 34.38
N LYS A 678 -37.22 1.25 35.70
CA LYS A 678 -35.97 1.53 36.42
C LYS A 678 -35.18 0.25 36.77
N ASN A 679 -33.88 0.45 37.04
CA ASN A 679 -32.89 -0.44 37.70
C ASN A 679 -32.20 -1.44 36.74
N ARG A 680 -30.89 -1.66 36.79
CA ARG A 680 -29.97 -1.76 37.95
C ARG A 680 -28.51 -1.62 37.48
N LEU A 681 -27.67 -0.95 38.27
CA LEU A 681 -26.20 -0.91 38.10
C LEU A 681 -25.61 -2.33 38.24
N SER A 682 -24.71 -2.70 37.33
CA SER A 682 -23.66 -3.69 37.59
C SER A 682 -22.37 -3.24 36.93
N SER A 683 -21.33 -3.19 37.75
CA SER A 683 -19.94 -2.82 37.51
C SER A 683 -19.33 -3.44 36.25
N PHE A 684 -18.78 -2.60 35.38
CA PHE A 684 -17.75 -2.97 34.42
C PHE A 684 -16.50 -2.12 34.67
N THR A 685 -15.41 -2.82 34.89
CA THR A 685 -14.05 -2.33 35.07
C THR A 685 -13.54 -1.70 33.76
N SER A 686 -13.13 -0.43 33.86
CA SER A 686 -12.13 0.28 33.04
C SER A 686 -11.84 -0.26 31.62
N GLY A 687 -12.73 0.05 30.67
CA GLY A 687 -12.41 0.13 29.25
C GLY A 687 -12.08 1.59 28.90
N SER A 688 -10.94 1.81 28.24
CA SER A 688 -10.41 3.12 27.86
C SER A 688 -11.44 3.98 27.11
N TRP A 689 -11.95 5.00 27.80
CA TRP A 689 -12.86 5.99 27.25
C TRP A 689 -12.05 6.99 26.40
N ASN A 690 -12.31 7.05 25.09
CA ASN A 690 -11.73 8.06 24.20
C ASN A 690 -12.73 9.22 24.04
N PRO A 691 -12.51 10.39 24.65
CA PRO A 691 -13.48 11.49 24.66
C PRO A 691 -13.52 12.28 23.33
N PHE A 692 -12.80 11.85 22.29
CA PHE A 692 -12.76 12.52 20.98
C PHE A 692 -13.53 11.79 19.87
N ARG A 693 -14.30 10.74 20.20
CA ARG A 693 -15.41 10.29 19.33
C ARG A 693 -16.54 11.32 19.45
N ARG A 694 -17.05 11.81 18.32
CA ARG A 694 -18.42 12.34 18.31
C ARG A 694 -19.31 11.21 18.83
N THR A 695 -19.93 11.41 19.99
CA THR A 695 -20.92 10.46 20.50
C THR A 695 -21.94 10.26 19.38
N GLN A 696 -22.11 9.02 18.93
CA GLN A 696 -23.30 8.70 18.16
C GLN A 696 -24.48 8.90 19.12
N SER A 697 -25.18 10.02 18.94
CA SER A 697 -26.59 10.12 19.27
C SER A 697 -27.34 9.16 18.33
N LEU A 698 -27.15 7.85 18.51
CA LEU A 698 -28.07 6.84 18.04
C LEU A 698 -29.15 6.70 19.12
N GLY A 699 -30.34 7.26 18.83
CA GLY A 699 -31.52 6.97 19.64
C GLY A 699 -32.53 8.08 19.85
N LYS A 700 -32.79 8.94 18.86
CA LYS A 700 -34.10 9.66 18.73
C LYS A 700 -34.51 9.79 17.27
N ILE A 701 -34.57 8.66 16.58
CA ILE A 701 -35.49 8.46 15.45
C ILE A 701 -36.16 7.11 15.72
N PHE A 702 -37.22 7.14 16.53
CA PHE A 702 -38.38 6.25 16.51
C PHE A 702 -39.50 6.91 17.32
#